data_AF-A0A5J4U7P2-F1
#
_entry.id   AF-A0A5J4U7P2-F1
#
_cell.length_a   1.000
_cell.length_b   1.000
_cell.length_c   1.000
_cell.angle_alpha   90.00
_cell.angle_beta   90.00
_cell.angle_gamma   90.00
#
_symmetry.space_group_name_H-M   'P 1'
#
loop_
_entity.id
_entity.type
_entity.pdbx_description
1 polymer ?
#
loop_
_entity_poly.entity_id
_entity_poly.type
_entity_poly.pdbx_seq_one_letter_code
_entity_poly.pdbx_strand_id
1 'polypeptide(L)'
;MSGTSISKINQQGNGGGSCIKCNIGSGSSIQIEDQCLFQECISELGNGGAIQSTIDGGQIELSGVIFEECSGQDGGAIYSIISSGGTLTIKESCQFINCTSQYGNGGGIYINIDFAVQSFVSIEDCILTNCSAIDSTPQSQNPNYKGFGGGIFLIVSDNYNPTSNGIDFHGAKFYSNSATNYGQNLFVISSKLQDLCKLGNLGEYIKGNYDDDTSFDFELVGIPLSFGDFPSLSLSDIVNNKKYLERYWKHHTNLIWHVQFNEIITNDHEQGIDQQECGWYDDPCQTIEYALKQISLKMTNDENQNYEQKNIGISKGGYEILQPILINPSLSKTNKLSIMKQLYGNQQSINEQGQLIIKKNSNDNKEIGKDGWISVEGLMNLSIYSIDITTNQTTLQIPIIYIKGNQAILELDSVSFQQIQISPISNALGIIFLDDNIISIKISNTTFENIIIEGSGGNAIRIQNSDSTQNAFNIIITNSTFKNINDNGLNINNKIGGSAIQTQLHSRDLLEMKEYCLFEQCVCNQGYGGAMNIILNGGILNIKQTTLNKCTALNGGAIYISVTSMLEFLIQQEVYFEECEAIGSGIAEGRGGGLYINFEKNAPYEFRIGTDTHFINNEAIIIGRDIFIYCESIDDLDPDLRLLIYITRS
;
A
#
# COMPACT_ATOMS: atom_id res chain seq x y z
N MET A 1 22.04 -43.09 28.62
CA MET A 1 21.32 -42.98 29.91
C MET A 1 19.87 -43.31 29.62
N SER A 2 19.19 -44.07 30.48
CA SER A 2 17.81 -44.48 30.25
C SER A 2 17.06 -44.53 31.59
N GLY A 3 15.83 -44.01 31.62
CA GLY A 3 14.95 -44.06 32.80
C GLY A 3 15.42 -43.29 34.03
N THR A 4 16.32 -42.31 33.87
CA THR A 4 16.93 -41.59 35.00
C THR A 4 16.23 -40.25 35.25
N SER A 5 15.96 -39.93 36.51
CA SER A 5 15.55 -38.59 36.93
C SER A 5 16.70 -37.87 37.65
N ILE A 6 17.03 -36.67 37.20
CA ILE A 6 18.00 -35.75 37.79
C ILE A 6 17.26 -34.46 38.10
N SER A 7 17.29 -34.03 39.36
CA SER A 7 16.51 -32.88 39.81
C SER A 7 17.31 -31.94 40.71
N LYS A 8 17.01 -30.64 40.69
CA LYS A 8 17.48 -29.64 41.65
C LYS A 8 19.00 -29.48 41.68
N ILE A 9 19.60 -29.44 40.50
CA ILE A 9 21.03 -29.19 40.35
C ILE A 9 21.21 -27.70 40.09
N ASN A 10 21.95 -27.00 40.96
CA ASN A 10 22.28 -25.59 40.76
C ASN A 10 23.81 -25.42 40.69
N GLN A 11 24.27 -24.95 39.53
CA GLN A 11 25.65 -24.56 39.27
C GLN A 11 25.80 -23.03 39.31
N GLN A 12 26.46 -22.54 40.36
CA GLN A 12 26.62 -21.10 40.67
C GLN A 12 27.84 -20.43 40.00
N GLY A 13 28.51 -21.10 39.08
CA GLY A 13 29.69 -20.58 38.38
C GLY A 13 29.49 -20.50 36.87
N ASN A 14 30.50 -20.02 36.14
CA ASN A 14 30.45 -19.89 34.67
C ASN A 14 30.42 -21.25 33.92
N GLY A 15 30.35 -22.37 34.63
CA GLY A 15 30.18 -23.67 34.00
C GLY A 15 28.73 -23.86 33.59
N GLY A 16 28.52 -24.26 32.34
CA GLY A 16 27.23 -24.66 31.80
C GLY A 16 27.03 -26.16 31.83
N GLY A 17 25.82 -26.61 31.51
CA GLY A 17 25.45 -28.02 31.51
C GLY A 17 25.53 -28.60 32.91
N SER A 18 24.71 -28.09 33.83
CA SER A 18 24.77 -28.46 35.27
C SER A 18 24.73 -29.98 35.50
N CYS A 19 24.12 -30.73 34.59
CA CYS A 19 24.08 -32.17 34.60
C CYS A 19 25.09 -32.78 33.61
N ILE A 20 25.11 -32.30 32.36
CA ILE A 20 25.94 -32.85 31.30
C ILE A 20 26.67 -31.72 30.58
N LYS A 21 27.99 -31.72 30.70
CA LYS A 21 28.88 -30.93 29.85
C LYS A 21 29.78 -31.86 29.05
N CYS A 22 29.70 -31.83 27.72
CA CYS A 22 30.39 -32.81 26.88
C CYS A 22 30.95 -32.24 25.58
N ASN A 23 32.01 -32.87 25.08
CA ASN A 23 32.56 -32.68 23.73
C ASN A 23 32.58 -34.05 23.04
N ILE A 24 31.81 -34.20 21.96
CA ILE A 24 31.58 -35.48 21.28
C ILE A 24 32.28 -35.45 19.93
N GLY A 25 33.37 -36.20 19.81
CA GLY A 25 34.13 -36.32 18.57
C GLY A 25 33.58 -37.37 17.61
N SER A 26 34.17 -37.44 16.41
CA SER A 26 33.83 -38.43 15.39
C SER A 26 33.79 -39.87 15.92
N GLY A 27 32.72 -40.60 15.57
CA GLY A 27 32.50 -41.99 16.00
C GLY A 27 32.02 -42.17 17.44
N SER A 28 31.82 -41.08 18.19
CA SER A 28 31.27 -41.10 19.55
C SER A 28 29.79 -40.72 19.56
N SER A 29 29.01 -41.31 20.46
CA SER A 29 27.59 -40.96 20.65
C SER A 29 27.19 -40.87 22.12
N ILE A 30 26.22 -40.00 22.42
CA ILE A 30 25.45 -40.00 23.67
C ILE A 30 24.00 -40.23 23.33
N GLN A 31 23.40 -41.24 23.96
CA GLN A 31 21.98 -41.53 23.90
C GLN A 31 21.34 -41.29 25.27
N ILE A 32 20.27 -40.50 25.33
CA ILE A 32 19.46 -40.28 26.52
C ILE A 32 18.01 -40.62 26.16
N GLU A 33 17.49 -41.67 26.79
CA GLU A 33 16.28 -42.35 26.32
C GLU A 33 15.34 -42.69 27.49
N ASP A 34 14.19 -43.32 27.20
CA ASP A 34 13.28 -43.92 28.17
C ASP A 34 12.77 -42.95 29.26
N GLN A 35 12.24 -41.79 28.88
CA GLN A 35 11.58 -40.88 29.84
C GLN A 35 12.53 -40.35 30.93
N CYS A 36 13.80 -40.12 30.59
CA CYS A 36 14.69 -39.38 31.49
C CYS A 36 14.11 -37.99 31.81
N LEU A 37 14.20 -37.57 33.07
CA LEU A 37 13.72 -36.28 33.55
C LEU A 37 14.89 -35.43 34.06
N PHE A 38 15.02 -34.22 33.54
CA PHE A 38 15.89 -33.16 34.04
C PHE A 38 14.99 -32.05 34.59
N GLN A 39 14.88 -31.96 35.92
CA GLN A 39 14.00 -31.02 36.59
C GLN A 39 14.81 -29.99 37.39
N GLU A 40 14.51 -28.70 37.30
CA GLU A 40 15.22 -27.65 38.05
C GLU A 40 16.76 -27.75 37.88
N CYS A 41 17.22 -27.99 36.65
CA CYS A 41 18.66 -28.01 36.32
C CYS A 41 19.09 -26.61 35.90
N ILE A 42 19.87 -25.95 36.76
CA ILE A 42 20.16 -24.52 36.70
C ILE A 42 21.66 -24.30 36.56
N SER A 43 22.06 -23.53 35.54
CA SER A 43 23.40 -22.96 35.37
C SER A 43 23.29 -21.44 35.42
N GLU A 44 23.48 -20.82 36.60
CA GLU A 44 23.19 -19.40 36.85
C GLU A 44 23.94 -18.44 35.91
N LEU A 45 25.20 -18.78 35.59
CA LEU A 45 26.09 -17.98 34.74
C LEU A 45 26.66 -18.79 33.56
N GLY A 46 26.10 -19.97 33.30
CA GLY A 46 26.58 -20.90 32.29
C GLY A 46 25.51 -21.24 31.27
N ASN A 47 25.91 -21.63 30.06
CA ASN A 47 24.97 -22.00 29.00
C ASN A 47 24.42 -23.42 29.19
N GLY A 48 23.18 -23.67 28.77
CA GLY A 48 22.54 -24.97 28.88
C GLY A 48 22.28 -25.35 30.33
N GLY A 49 21.07 -25.12 30.84
CA GLY A 49 20.75 -25.44 32.24
C GLY A 49 21.00 -26.91 32.58
N ALA A 50 20.59 -27.83 31.70
CA ALA A 50 20.85 -29.26 31.87
C ALA A 50 22.05 -29.73 31.05
N ILE A 51 22.11 -29.38 29.76
CA ILE A 51 23.09 -29.92 28.81
C ILE A 51 23.83 -28.78 28.10
N GLN A 52 25.16 -28.82 28.17
CA GLN A 52 26.06 -28.02 27.33
C GLN A 52 26.92 -28.96 26.48
N SER A 53 26.79 -28.91 25.16
CA SER A 53 27.49 -29.84 24.27
C SER A 53 28.25 -29.16 23.13
N THR A 54 29.41 -29.69 22.79
CA THR A 54 30.07 -29.50 21.49
C THR A 54 30.05 -30.83 20.73
N ILE A 55 29.41 -30.89 19.57
CA ILE A 55 29.27 -32.10 18.75
C ILE A 55 30.12 -31.92 17.49
N ASP A 56 31.34 -32.47 17.52
CA ASP A 56 32.36 -32.32 16.48
C ASP A 56 32.54 -33.65 15.71
N GLY A 57 31.62 -33.91 14.76
CA GLY A 57 31.54 -35.17 14.02
C GLY A 57 30.90 -36.34 14.78
N GLY A 58 30.52 -36.14 16.04
CA GLY A 58 29.82 -37.13 16.88
C GLY A 58 28.30 -37.03 16.83
N GLN A 59 27.61 -37.70 17.76
CA GLN A 59 26.15 -37.69 17.83
C GLN A 59 25.60 -37.53 19.27
N ILE A 60 24.53 -36.76 19.42
CA ILE A 60 23.66 -36.78 20.60
C ILE A 60 22.24 -37.11 20.14
N GLU A 61 21.63 -38.09 20.77
CA GLU A 61 20.24 -38.49 20.54
C GLU A 61 19.45 -38.44 21.85
N LEU A 62 18.33 -37.71 21.82
CA LEU A 62 17.38 -37.56 22.92
C LEU A 62 16.05 -38.18 22.50
N SER A 63 15.59 -39.18 23.25
CA SER A 63 14.37 -39.94 22.96
C SER A 63 13.44 -39.93 24.17
N GLY A 64 12.30 -39.25 24.06
CA GLY A 64 11.33 -39.12 25.15
C GLY A 64 11.87 -38.46 26.41
N VAL A 65 12.83 -37.55 26.30
CA VAL A 65 13.42 -36.86 27.45
C VAL A 65 12.59 -35.64 27.85
N ILE A 66 12.41 -35.43 29.15
CA ILE A 66 11.68 -34.29 29.71
C ILE A 66 12.68 -33.34 30.38
N PHE A 67 12.66 -32.07 29.97
CA PHE A 67 13.33 -30.96 30.64
C PHE A 67 12.26 -30.06 31.25
N GLU A 68 12.26 -29.90 32.57
CA GLU A 68 11.26 -29.13 33.30
C GLU A 68 11.94 -28.10 34.21
N GLU A 69 11.55 -26.83 34.10
CA GLU A 69 12.07 -25.74 34.94
C GLU A 69 13.62 -25.61 34.89
N CYS A 70 14.23 -26.02 33.78
CA CYS A 70 15.66 -25.83 33.56
C CYS A 70 15.98 -24.36 33.24
N SER A 71 17.12 -23.88 33.73
CA SER A 71 17.55 -22.49 33.47
C SER A 71 19.04 -22.39 33.14
N GLY A 72 19.36 -21.60 32.12
CA GLY A 72 20.74 -21.33 31.69
C GLY A 72 20.89 -19.90 31.15
N GLN A 73 22.13 -19.49 30.88
CA GLN A 73 22.39 -18.20 30.24
C GLN A 73 21.85 -18.20 28.80
N ASP A 74 22.47 -18.94 27.88
CA ASP A 74 21.92 -19.25 26.56
C ASP A 74 21.46 -20.72 26.55
N GLY A 75 20.27 -21.01 26.03
CA GLY A 75 19.69 -22.36 26.06
C GLY A 75 19.22 -22.73 27.47
N GLY A 76 17.95 -22.49 27.81
CA GLY A 76 17.48 -22.74 29.17
C GLY A 76 17.65 -24.20 29.63
N ALA A 77 17.43 -25.16 28.72
CA ALA A 77 17.76 -26.56 28.97
C ALA A 77 19.03 -27.00 28.22
N ILE A 78 19.11 -26.71 26.92
CA ILE A 78 20.16 -27.22 26.03
C ILE A 78 20.89 -26.08 25.34
N TYR A 79 22.22 -26.11 25.41
CA TYR A 79 23.11 -25.33 24.56
C TYR A 79 24.01 -26.26 23.75
N SER A 80 23.95 -26.17 22.42
CA SER A 80 24.71 -27.05 21.54
C SER A 80 25.44 -26.29 20.44
N ILE A 81 26.73 -26.59 20.27
CA ILE A 81 27.52 -26.23 19.09
C ILE A 81 27.74 -27.51 18.27
N ILE A 82 27.42 -27.48 16.98
CA ILE A 82 27.45 -28.65 16.09
C ILE A 82 28.36 -28.33 14.89
N SER A 83 29.38 -29.16 14.65
CA SER A 83 30.36 -28.96 13.58
C SER A 83 30.93 -30.28 13.06
N SER A 84 31.69 -30.21 11.97
CA SER A 84 32.49 -31.33 11.44
C SER A 84 31.71 -32.63 11.19
N GLY A 85 30.42 -32.55 10.83
CA GLY A 85 29.56 -33.71 10.66
C GLY A 85 28.79 -34.15 11.91
N GLY A 86 28.74 -33.30 12.93
CA GLY A 86 28.03 -33.56 14.18
C GLY A 86 26.53 -33.67 13.96
N THR A 87 25.86 -34.47 14.81
CA THR A 87 24.40 -34.67 14.75
C THR A 87 23.75 -34.49 16.12
N LEU A 88 22.67 -33.71 16.18
CA LEU A 88 21.75 -33.65 17.32
C LEU A 88 20.35 -34.08 16.88
N THR A 89 19.81 -35.14 17.48
CA THR A 89 18.46 -35.64 17.20
C THR A 89 17.60 -35.59 18.47
N ILE A 90 16.41 -35.01 18.36
CA ILE A 90 15.41 -34.92 19.44
C ILE A 90 14.11 -35.55 18.92
N LYS A 91 13.67 -36.65 19.53
CA LYS A 91 12.56 -37.47 19.02
C LYS A 91 11.73 -38.12 20.12
N GLU A 92 10.72 -38.87 19.71
CA GLU A 92 9.88 -39.72 20.56
C GLU A 92 9.26 -38.98 21.77
N SER A 93 8.57 -37.87 21.49
CA SER A 93 7.82 -37.08 22.49
C SER A 93 8.69 -36.47 23.59
N CYS A 94 9.86 -35.93 23.23
CA CYS A 94 10.62 -35.07 24.13
C CYS A 94 9.81 -33.83 24.54
N GLN A 95 10.09 -33.28 25.73
CA GLN A 95 9.37 -32.12 26.25
C GLN A 95 10.32 -31.12 26.91
N PHE A 96 10.09 -29.84 26.64
CA PHE A 96 10.71 -28.70 27.30
C PHE A 96 9.59 -27.87 27.91
N ILE A 97 9.52 -27.83 29.24
CA ILE A 97 8.43 -27.23 30.00
C ILE A 97 9.02 -26.18 30.94
N ASN A 98 8.54 -24.94 30.84
CA ASN A 98 8.97 -23.84 31.72
C ASN A 98 10.49 -23.59 31.70
N CYS A 99 11.19 -23.95 30.62
CA CYS A 99 12.63 -23.72 30.51
C CYS A 99 12.91 -22.24 30.26
N THR A 100 13.92 -21.69 30.94
CA THR A 100 14.19 -20.25 30.89
C THR A 100 15.64 -19.96 30.53
N SER A 101 15.85 -19.07 29.56
CA SER A 101 17.12 -18.38 29.35
C SER A 101 17.05 -17.03 30.06
N GLN A 102 17.77 -16.87 31.18
CA GLN A 102 17.58 -15.74 32.09
C GLN A 102 18.31 -14.45 31.66
N TYR A 103 19.36 -14.60 30.85
CA TYR A 103 20.25 -13.51 30.39
C TYR A 103 20.73 -13.70 28.94
N GLY A 104 20.00 -14.48 28.13
CA GLY A 104 20.48 -14.93 26.83
C GLY A 104 19.37 -15.22 25.85
N ASN A 105 19.66 -16.10 24.91
CA ASN A 105 18.75 -16.52 23.86
C ASN A 105 18.43 -18.02 23.95
N GLY A 106 17.31 -18.44 23.37
CA GLY A 106 16.91 -19.84 23.36
C GLY A 106 16.34 -20.27 24.70
N GLY A 107 15.08 -19.91 24.99
CA GLY A 107 14.47 -20.21 26.29
C GLY A 107 14.43 -21.71 26.60
N GLY A 108 14.18 -22.55 25.60
CA GLY A 108 14.40 -24.00 25.71
C GLY A 108 15.78 -24.41 25.21
N ILE A 109 16.06 -24.09 23.94
CA ILE A 109 17.20 -24.64 23.20
C ILE A 109 17.97 -23.53 22.48
N TYR A 110 19.30 -23.57 22.58
CA TYR A 110 20.21 -22.77 21.78
C TYR A 110 21.07 -23.69 20.91
N ILE A 111 21.12 -23.42 19.60
CA ILE A 111 21.90 -24.19 18.62
C ILE A 111 22.77 -23.24 17.79
N ASN A 112 24.05 -23.58 17.64
CA ASN A 112 24.94 -23.02 16.64
C ASN A 112 25.50 -24.16 15.78
N ILE A 113 25.11 -24.20 14.50
CA ILE A 113 25.46 -25.30 13.59
C ILE A 113 26.31 -24.81 12.42
N ASP A 114 27.41 -25.53 12.17
CA ASP A 114 28.33 -25.32 11.06
C ASP A 114 28.21 -26.43 9.98
N PHE A 115 28.32 -26.03 8.71
CA PHE A 115 28.20 -26.90 7.54
C PHE A 115 29.50 -27.00 6.71
N ALA A 116 30.68 -26.68 7.26
CA ALA A 116 31.95 -26.89 6.54
C ALA A 116 32.15 -28.37 6.19
N VAL A 117 31.68 -29.23 7.09
CA VAL A 117 31.32 -30.62 6.83
C VAL A 117 29.86 -30.78 7.20
N GLN A 118 29.10 -31.55 6.42
CA GLN A 118 27.65 -31.67 6.57
C GLN A 118 27.23 -32.14 7.97
N SER A 119 26.72 -31.22 8.79
CA SER A 119 26.16 -31.47 10.12
C SER A 119 24.64 -31.55 10.10
N PHE A 120 24.05 -32.09 11.16
CA PHE A 120 22.60 -32.31 11.26
C PHE A 120 22.01 -31.87 12.60
N VAL A 121 20.85 -31.25 12.55
CA VAL A 121 19.97 -31.07 13.71
C VAL A 121 18.55 -31.40 13.33
N SER A 122 17.91 -32.29 14.09
CA SER A 122 16.55 -32.75 13.82
C SER A 122 15.70 -32.80 15.08
N ILE A 123 14.48 -32.28 14.98
CA ILE A 123 13.42 -32.33 15.99
C ILE A 123 12.20 -33.01 15.35
N GLU A 124 12.06 -34.31 15.61
CA GLU A 124 11.10 -35.20 14.92
C GLU A 124 9.76 -35.33 15.67
N ASP A 125 9.78 -35.23 17.01
CA ASP A 125 8.57 -35.13 17.85
C ASP A 125 8.95 -34.55 19.21
N CYS A 126 8.65 -33.27 19.40
CA CYS A 126 9.00 -32.54 20.61
C CYS A 126 7.99 -31.44 20.94
N ILE A 127 7.67 -31.27 22.22
CA ILE A 127 6.87 -30.15 22.71
C ILE A 127 7.78 -29.15 23.43
N LEU A 128 7.72 -27.89 23.03
CA LEU A 128 8.32 -26.77 23.74
C LEU A 128 7.19 -25.86 24.23
N THR A 129 6.98 -25.81 25.53
CA THR A 129 5.90 -25.05 26.13
C THR A 129 6.31 -24.19 27.31
N ASN A 130 5.79 -22.96 27.34
CA ASN A 130 6.10 -21.96 28.36
C ASN A 130 7.61 -21.71 28.51
N CYS A 131 8.38 -21.91 27.44
CA CYS A 131 9.80 -21.58 27.44
C CYS A 131 9.98 -20.07 27.23
N SER A 132 10.95 -19.48 27.93
CA SER A 132 11.14 -18.03 27.94
C SER A 132 12.59 -17.61 27.71
N ALA A 133 12.83 -16.72 26.75
CA ALA A 133 14.09 -16.01 26.58
C ALA A 133 13.97 -14.59 27.14
N ILE A 134 14.67 -14.30 28.24
CA ILE A 134 14.53 -13.07 29.02
C ILE A 134 15.77 -12.20 28.84
N ASP A 135 15.57 -10.97 28.39
CA ASP A 135 16.60 -9.92 28.48
C ASP A 135 16.40 -9.14 29.79
N SER A 136 17.21 -9.47 30.80
CA SER A 136 17.23 -8.78 32.08
C SER A 136 18.51 -7.96 32.30
N THR A 137 19.31 -7.75 31.23
CA THR A 137 20.55 -6.97 31.33
C THR A 137 20.24 -5.47 31.33
N PRO A 138 20.82 -4.67 32.26
CA PRO A 138 20.67 -3.22 32.21
C PRO A 138 21.24 -2.66 30.90
N GLN A 139 20.40 -1.95 30.13
CA GLN A 139 20.68 -1.39 28.79
C GLN A 139 21.97 -0.55 28.68
N SER A 140 22.57 -0.11 29.79
CA SER A 140 23.76 0.73 29.79
C SER A 140 25.08 -0.03 29.62
N GLN A 141 25.09 -1.37 29.51
CA GLN A 141 26.34 -2.16 29.53
C GLN A 141 26.49 -3.28 28.48
N ASN A 142 25.64 -3.42 27.45
CA ASN A 142 25.78 -4.54 26.51
C ASN A 142 25.49 -4.18 25.02
N PRO A 143 26.44 -4.38 24.09
CA PRO A 143 26.21 -4.27 22.65
C PRO A 143 25.46 -5.48 22.05
N ASN A 144 25.38 -6.62 22.75
CA ASN A 144 24.81 -7.87 22.25
C ASN A 144 23.41 -8.11 22.85
N TYR A 145 22.35 -7.63 22.19
CA TYR A 145 20.96 -7.83 22.63
C TYR A 145 20.61 -9.31 22.83
N LYS A 146 19.81 -9.60 23.86
CA LYS A 146 19.42 -10.95 24.28
C LYS A 146 17.89 -11.12 24.23
N GLY A 147 17.33 -12.20 24.75
CA GLY A 147 15.89 -12.38 24.81
C GLY A 147 15.23 -12.69 23.46
N PHE A 148 15.93 -13.39 22.57
CA PHE A 148 15.40 -13.90 21.31
C PHE A 148 15.20 -15.43 21.36
N GLY A 149 14.20 -15.94 20.63
CA GLY A 149 14.00 -17.39 20.49
C GLY A 149 13.47 -18.02 21.79
N GLY A 150 12.21 -17.77 22.14
CA GLY A 150 11.63 -18.27 23.40
C GLY A 150 11.64 -19.80 23.50
N GLY A 151 11.27 -20.49 22.42
CA GLY A 151 11.51 -21.93 22.28
C GLY A 151 12.96 -22.21 21.89
N ILE A 152 13.33 -21.78 20.67
CA ILE A 152 14.60 -22.11 20.02
C ILE A 152 15.28 -20.85 19.49
N PHE A 153 16.58 -20.72 19.75
CA PHE A 153 17.45 -19.79 19.05
C PHE A 153 18.47 -20.56 18.20
N LEU A 154 18.45 -20.31 16.89
CA LEU A 154 19.23 -21.06 15.91
C LEU A 154 20.17 -20.13 15.15
N ILE A 155 21.46 -20.47 15.18
CA ILE A 155 22.48 -19.87 14.32
C ILE A 155 22.87 -20.89 13.26
N VAL A 156 22.80 -20.47 11.99
CA VAL A 156 23.18 -21.25 10.82
C VAL A 156 24.35 -20.56 10.15
N SER A 157 25.48 -21.26 10.03
CA SER A 157 26.69 -20.75 9.39
C SER A 157 26.52 -20.42 7.90
N ASP A 158 27.38 -19.54 7.39
CA ASP A 158 27.31 -19.03 6.01
C ASP A 158 27.58 -20.08 4.92
N ASN A 159 28.18 -21.22 5.29
CA ASN A 159 28.44 -22.36 4.41
C ASN A 159 27.24 -23.32 4.28
N TYR A 160 26.08 -22.99 4.86
CA TYR A 160 24.85 -23.76 4.67
C TYR A 160 24.47 -23.88 3.19
N ASN A 161 24.11 -25.09 2.79
CA ASN A 161 23.64 -25.41 1.45
C ASN A 161 22.26 -26.07 1.54
N PRO A 162 21.20 -25.47 0.95
CA PRO A 162 19.85 -26.02 1.03
C PRO A 162 19.73 -27.42 0.40
N THR A 163 20.61 -27.79 -0.53
CA THR A 163 20.55 -29.12 -1.19
C THR A 163 20.92 -30.29 -0.28
N SER A 164 21.61 -30.05 0.84
CA SER A 164 22.11 -31.11 1.71
C SER A 164 21.21 -31.42 2.92
N ASN A 165 20.14 -30.65 3.12
CA ASN A 165 19.12 -30.79 4.16
C ASN A 165 19.66 -31.25 5.54
N GLY A 166 20.20 -30.32 6.32
CA GLY A 166 20.75 -30.62 7.65
C GLY A 166 19.98 -30.03 8.83
N ILE A 167 18.84 -29.39 8.60
CA ILE A 167 18.02 -28.77 9.66
C ILE A 167 16.59 -29.22 9.44
N ASP A 168 16.01 -29.88 10.43
CA ASP A 168 14.64 -30.37 10.34
C ASP A 168 13.89 -30.22 11.66
N PHE A 169 12.99 -29.25 11.74
CA PHE A 169 12.14 -28.97 12.90
C PHE A 169 10.66 -29.28 12.64
N HIS A 170 10.32 -30.12 11.64
CA HIS A 170 8.91 -30.42 11.33
C HIS A 170 8.13 -30.98 12.53
N GLY A 171 8.81 -31.69 13.43
CA GLY A 171 8.23 -32.33 14.59
C GLY A 171 8.12 -31.44 15.82
N ALA A 172 8.59 -30.19 15.75
CA ALA A 172 8.53 -29.26 16.86
C ALA A 172 7.11 -28.70 17.03
N LYS A 173 6.59 -28.77 18.26
CA LYS A 173 5.30 -28.21 18.64
C LYS A 173 5.52 -27.15 19.72
N PHE A 174 5.12 -25.93 19.41
CA PHE A 174 5.33 -24.77 20.27
C PHE A 174 4.02 -24.30 20.89
N TYR A 175 4.03 -24.03 22.20
CA TYR A 175 2.86 -23.52 22.92
C TYR A 175 3.24 -22.52 24.00
N SER A 176 2.70 -21.30 23.93
CA SER A 176 2.83 -20.29 24.98
C SER A 176 4.28 -19.92 25.34
N ASN A 177 5.20 -20.03 24.39
CA ASN A 177 6.57 -19.56 24.57
C ASN A 177 6.63 -18.04 24.51
N SER A 178 7.67 -17.45 25.12
CA SER A 178 7.86 -16.00 25.15
C SER A 178 9.31 -15.60 24.96
N ALA A 179 9.52 -14.44 24.35
CA ALA A 179 10.82 -13.83 24.15
C ALA A 179 10.69 -12.34 24.46
N THR A 180 11.64 -11.75 25.20
CA THR A 180 11.62 -10.32 25.49
C THR A 180 11.64 -9.48 24.22
N ASN A 181 12.37 -9.93 23.19
CA ASN A 181 12.45 -9.27 21.89
C ASN A 181 11.57 -9.99 20.85
N TYR A 182 12.13 -10.90 20.04
CA TYR A 182 11.44 -11.50 18.89
C TYR A 182 11.64 -13.01 18.78
N GLY A 183 10.77 -13.68 18.02
CA GLY A 183 10.81 -15.12 17.79
C GLY A 183 10.39 -15.87 19.04
N GLN A 184 9.12 -15.72 19.44
CA GLN A 184 8.58 -16.38 20.64
C GLN A 184 8.80 -17.90 20.56
N ASN A 185 8.65 -18.49 19.37
CA ASN A 185 8.89 -19.90 19.15
C ASN A 185 10.29 -20.15 18.58
N LEU A 186 10.64 -19.47 17.49
CA LEU A 186 11.92 -19.64 16.79
C LEU A 186 12.50 -18.29 16.38
N PHE A 187 13.78 -18.10 16.69
CA PHE A 187 14.57 -17.00 16.13
C PHE A 187 15.80 -17.56 15.39
N VAL A 188 15.97 -17.19 14.12
CA VAL A 188 17.04 -17.70 13.25
C VAL A 188 18.00 -16.60 12.79
N ILE A 189 19.31 -16.84 12.89
CA ILE A 189 20.33 -16.01 12.26
C ILE A 189 20.98 -16.81 11.14
N SER A 190 20.88 -16.33 9.90
CA SER A 190 21.52 -16.97 8.75
C SER A 190 21.63 -16.02 7.57
N SER A 191 22.79 -15.94 6.93
CA SER A 191 22.92 -15.30 5.61
C SER A 191 22.18 -16.08 4.51
N LYS A 192 21.73 -17.30 4.80
CA LYS A 192 20.97 -18.21 3.94
C LYS A 192 19.52 -18.39 4.41
N LEU A 193 18.98 -17.43 5.16
CA LEU A 193 17.66 -17.53 5.78
C LEU A 193 16.55 -17.88 4.78
N GLN A 194 16.57 -17.24 3.62
CA GLN A 194 15.61 -17.48 2.55
C GLN A 194 15.72 -18.91 1.99
N ASP A 195 16.94 -19.37 1.69
CA ASP A 195 17.21 -20.71 1.18
C ASP A 195 16.76 -21.78 2.19
N LEU A 196 16.98 -21.53 3.49
CA LEU A 196 16.52 -22.37 4.57
C LEU A 196 14.99 -22.44 4.62
N CYS A 197 14.30 -21.31 4.57
CA CYS A 197 12.84 -21.26 4.69
C CYS A 197 12.11 -21.75 3.43
N LYS A 198 12.75 -21.71 2.26
CA LYS A 198 12.22 -22.23 0.99
C LYS A 198 12.48 -23.72 0.79
N LEU A 199 13.25 -24.36 1.67
CA LEU A 199 13.52 -25.79 1.57
C LEU A 199 12.24 -26.60 1.80
N GLY A 200 12.04 -27.63 0.98
CA GLY A 200 10.85 -28.47 1.05
C GLY A 200 9.59 -27.79 0.51
N ASN A 201 8.45 -28.19 1.05
CA ASN A 201 7.16 -27.59 0.76
C ASN A 201 6.73 -26.65 1.89
N LEU A 202 6.42 -25.40 1.55
CA LEU A 202 5.80 -24.44 2.45
C LEU A 202 6.51 -24.25 3.82
N GLY A 203 7.85 -24.28 3.83
CA GLY A 203 8.64 -24.06 5.05
C GLY A 203 8.65 -25.21 6.05
N GLU A 204 8.22 -26.42 5.65
CA GLU A 204 8.02 -27.59 6.54
C GLU A 204 9.17 -27.88 7.50
N TYR A 205 10.43 -27.65 7.09
CA TYR A 205 11.62 -27.94 7.89
C TYR A 205 11.89 -26.96 9.04
N ILE A 206 11.22 -25.81 9.10
CA ILE A 206 11.44 -24.83 10.18
C ILE A 206 10.15 -24.39 10.88
N LYS A 207 8.99 -24.69 10.26
CA LYS A 207 7.68 -24.19 10.66
C LYS A 207 7.14 -24.82 11.96
N GLY A 208 7.48 -26.08 12.22
CA GLY A 208 6.86 -26.85 13.30
C GLY A 208 5.34 -26.88 13.16
N ASN A 209 4.62 -26.56 14.24
CA ASN A 209 3.16 -26.46 14.27
C ASN A 209 2.57 -25.07 13.95
N TYR A 210 3.35 -24.14 13.38
CA TYR A 210 2.84 -22.83 12.95
C TYR A 210 1.79 -22.99 11.85
N ASP A 211 0.71 -22.20 11.94
CA ASP A 211 -0.42 -22.24 11.02
C ASP A 211 -0.56 -20.89 10.32
N ASP A 212 -0.56 -20.89 8.98
CA ASP A 212 -0.51 -19.65 8.19
C ASP A 212 -1.78 -18.78 8.32
N ASP A 213 -2.86 -19.32 8.88
CA ASP A 213 -4.13 -18.62 9.03
C ASP A 213 -4.38 -18.16 10.47
N THR A 214 -3.79 -18.84 11.47
CA THR A 214 -4.11 -18.64 12.89
C THR A 214 -2.93 -18.28 13.78
N SER A 215 -1.69 -18.55 13.38
CA SER A 215 -0.50 -18.15 14.13
C SER A 215 -0.15 -16.68 13.91
N PHE A 216 0.57 -16.08 14.87
CA PHE A 216 1.07 -14.72 14.72
C PHE A 216 2.45 -14.69 14.07
N ASP A 217 2.66 -13.81 13.10
CA ASP A 217 3.91 -13.61 12.35
C ASP A 217 5.17 -13.50 13.23
N PHE A 218 5.06 -12.81 14.38
CA PHE A 218 6.15 -12.63 15.33
C PHE A 218 6.66 -13.90 16.01
N GLU A 219 5.92 -15.01 15.93
CA GLU A 219 6.32 -16.30 16.52
C GLU A 219 7.56 -16.89 15.85
N LEU A 220 7.69 -16.71 14.53
CA LEU A 220 8.79 -17.22 13.71
C LEU A 220 9.53 -16.06 13.03
N VAL A 221 10.70 -15.72 13.55
CA VAL A 221 11.49 -14.56 13.09
C VAL A 221 12.89 -15.01 12.69
N GLY A 222 13.47 -14.33 11.71
CA GLY A 222 14.91 -14.46 11.46
C GLY A 222 15.52 -13.18 10.94
N ILE A 223 16.85 -13.16 10.86
CA ILE A 223 17.62 -12.04 10.33
C ILE A 223 18.61 -12.56 9.26
N PRO A 224 18.56 -12.02 8.01
CA PRO A 224 19.31 -12.54 6.88
C PRO A 224 20.77 -12.02 6.87
N LEU A 225 21.58 -12.39 7.85
CA LEU A 225 22.99 -11.96 7.97
C LEU A 225 23.90 -13.04 8.58
N SER A 226 25.21 -12.83 8.48
CA SER A 226 26.21 -13.68 9.14
C SER A 226 26.19 -13.43 10.65
N PHE A 227 26.27 -14.49 11.46
CA PHE A 227 26.31 -14.36 12.92
C PHE A 227 27.48 -13.50 13.41
N GLY A 228 28.58 -13.37 12.65
CA GLY A 228 29.69 -12.49 13.01
C GLY A 228 29.30 -11.01 13.11
N ASP A 229 28.29 -10.57 12.35
CA ASP A 229 27.84 -9.19 12.30
C ASP A 229 26.79 -8.89 13.38
N PHE A 230 26.00 -9.89 13.79
CA PHE A 230 24.88 -9.74 14.73
C PHE A 230 25.27 -9.06 16.06
N PRO A 231 26.40 -9.39 16.73
CA PRO A 231 26.83 -8.74 17.97
C PRO A 231 27.08 -7.23 17.85
N SER A 232 27.28 -6.72 16.63
CA SER A 232 27.56 -5.29 16.41
C SER A 232 26.31 -4.44 16.18
N LEU A 233 25.14 -5.07 16.02
CA LEU A 233 23.90 -4.38 15.68
C LEU A 233 23.24 -3.73 16.89
N SER A 234 22.69 -2.52 16.69
CA SER A 234 21.75 -1.94 17.65
C SER A 234 20.40 -2.68 17.62
N LEU A 235 19.55 -2.53 18.65
CA LEU A 235 18.20 -3.10 18.62
C LEU A 235 17.40 -2.54 17.46
N SER A 236 17.58 -1.24 17.16
CA SER A 236 17.03 -0.60 15.96
C SER A 236 17.46 -1.34 14.69
N ASP A 237 18.75 -1.64 14.55
CA ASP A 237 19.23 -2.36 13.36
C ASP A 237 18.65 -3.78 13.29
N ILE A 238 18.51 -4.48 14.42
CA ILE A 238 17.87 -5.80 14.46
C ILE A 238 16.40 -5.68 14.06
N VAL A 239 15.67 -4.71 14.59
CA VAL A 239 14.26 -4.43 14.26
C VAL A 239 14.10 -4.13 12.77
N ASN A 240 15.03 -3.38 12.18
CA ASN A 240 14.98 -3.02 10.76
C ASN A 240 15.36 -4.18 9.83
N ASN A 241 16.23 -5.09 10.28
CA ASN A 241 16.72 -6.20 9.45
C ASN A 241 15.95 -7.51 9.65
N LYS A 242 15.17 -7.66 10.73
CA LYS A 242 14.39 -8.86 10.98
C LYS A 242 13.37 -9.11 9.87
N LYS A 243 13.02 -10.38 9.67
CA LYS A 243 12.01 -10.85 8.72
C LYS A 243 11.14 -11.89 9.42
N TYR A 244 9.82 -11.77 9.29
CA TYR A 244 8.92 -12.87 9.61
C TYR A 244 9.13 -13.99 8.59
N LEU A 245 9.38 -15.22 9.08
CA LEU A 245 9.79 -16.33 8.21
C LEU A 245 8.70 -16.75 7.24
N GLU A 246 7.43 -16.57 7.61
CA GLU A 246 6.25 -16.88 6.79
C GLU A 246 6.32 -16.31 5.38
N ARG A 247 6.99 -15.17 5.20
CA ARG A 247 7.16 -14.49 3.92
C ARG A 247 7.86 -15.33 2.85
N TYR A 248 8.64 -16.34 3.26
CA TYR A 248 9.43 -17.15 2.35
C TYR A 248 8.63 -18.31 1.74
N TRP A 249 7.56 -18.76 2.40
CA TRP A 249 6.69 -19.83 1.89
C TRP A 249 5.27 -19.38 1.53
N LYS A 250 4.78 -18.27 2.08
CA LYS A 250 3.46 -17.74 1.76
C LYS A 250 3.51 -16.78 0.56
N HIS A 251 2.43 -16.75 -0.21
CA HIS A 251 2.23 -15.72 -1.24
C HIS A 251 1.99 -14.35 -0.58
N HIS A 252 2.39 -13.26 -1.25
CA HIS A 252 2.13 -11.90 -0.74
C HIS A 252 0.63 -11.71 -0.50
N THR A 253 0.26 -11.15 0.64
CA THR A 253 -1.13 -10.92 1.05
C THR A 253 -1.88 -10.13 -0.02
N ASN A 254 -2.88 -10.75 -0.65
CA ASN A 254 -3.63 -10.19 -1.80
C ASN A 254 -2.78 -9.75 -3.01
N LEU A 255 -1.53 -10.21 -3.12
CA LEU A 255 -0.58 -9.79 -4.16
C LEU A 255 -0.36 -8.26 -4.20
N ILE A 256 -0.32 -7.61 -3.02
CA ILE A 256 -0.05 -6.17 -2.88
C ILE A 256 1.40 -5.95 -2.43
N TRP A 257 2.16 -5.16 -3.20
CA TRP A 257 3.53 -4.77 -2.85
C TRP A 257 3.55 -3.37 -2.27
N HIS A 258 4.05 -3.25 -1.05
CA HIS A 258 3.97 -2.05 -0.26
C HIS A 258 5.16 -1.12 -0.50
N VAL A 259 4.90 0.18 -0.48
CA VAL A 259 5.89 1.24 -0.60
C VAL A 259 5.73 2.25 0.53
N GLN A 260 6.86 2.73 1.04
CA GLN A 260 6.90 3.78 2.06
C GLN A 260 8.14 4.64 1.85
N PHE A 261 7.94 5.95 1.76
CA PHE A 261 9.06 6.87 1.65
C PHE A 261 8.70 8.25 2.18
N ASN A 262 9.53 8.78 3.09
CA ASN A 262 9.45 10.14 3.60
C ASN A 262 10.84 10.79 3.66
N GLU A 263 11.02 12.00 3.11
CA GLU A 263 12.30 12.70 3.05
C GLU A 263 12.88 13.04 4.44
N ILE A 264 12.01 13.25 5.43
CA ILE A 264 12.41 13.53 6.82
C ILE A 264 12.04 12.32 7.69
N ILE A 265 13.06 11.68 8.25
CA ILE A 265 12.89 10.61 9.24
C ILE A 265 12.63 11.28 10.59
N THR A 266 11.37 11.43 10.98
CA THR A 266 11.04 11.52 12.42
C THR A 266 11.02 10.10 12.96
N ASN A 267 11.51 9.90 14.19
CA ASN A 267 11.85 8.61 14.81
C ASN A 267 10.70 7.57 14.94
N ASP A 268 9.57 7.76 14.27
CA ASP A 268 8.36 6.94 14.34
C ASP A 268 7.91 6.38 12.96
N HIS A 269 8.64 6.64 11.86
CA HIS A 269 8.30 6.15 10.52
C HIS A 269 9.48 5.41 9.86
N GLU A 270 9.42 4.07 9.85
CA GLU A 270 10.41 3.19 9.19
C GLU A 270 10.41 3.47 7.67
N GLN A 271 11.54 3.82 7.06
CA GLN A 271 11.60 4.03 5.61
C GLN A 271 11.52 2.70 4.86
N GLY A 272 10.89 2.71 3.68
CA GLY A 272 11.06 1.62 2.74
C GLY A 272 12.50 1.57 2.21
N ILE A 273 12.96 0.38 1.87
CA ILE A 273 14.31 0.14 1.34
C ILE A 273 14.17 -0.67 0.05
N ASP A 274 14.77 -0.17 -1.04
CA ASP A 274 14.83 -0.89 -2.31
C ASP A 274 15.86 -2.02 -2.23
N GLN A 275 15.40 -3.18 -1.78
CA GLN A 275 16.17 -4.40 -1.66
C GLN A 275 15.39 -5.60 -2.20
N GLN A 276 16.10 -6.64 -2.61
CA GLN A 276 15.47 -7.83 -3.16
C GLN A 276 14.44 -8.40 -2.16
N GLU A 277 13.25 -8.75 -2.64
CA GLU A 277 12.09 -9.20 -1.87
C GLU A 277 11.45 -8.16 -0.91
N CYS A 278 11.76 -6.87 -1.04
CA CYS A 278 10.94 -5.83 -0.42
C CYS A 278 9.50 -5.84 -1.01
N GLY A 279 8.59 -5.17 -0.30
CA GLY A 279 7.19 -5.03 -0.69
C GLY A 279 6.21 -5.66 0.29
N TRP A 280 6.70 -6.20 1.41
CA TRP A 280 5.84 -6.57 2.52
C TRP A 280 5.41 -5.33 3.29
N TYR A 281 4.27 -5.38 3.99
CA TYR A 281 3.79 -4.20 4.73
C TYR A 281 4.73 -3.77 5.86
N ASP A 282 5.53 -4.71 6.39
CA ASP A 282 6.54 -4.52 7.43
C ASP A 282 7.97 -4.46 6.87
N ASP A 283 8.13 -4.54 5.55
CA ASP A 283 9.38 -4.39 4.82
C ASP A 283 9.08 -3.78 3.43
N PRO A 284 8.56 -2.53 3.41
CA PRO A 284 8.13 -1.91 2.17
C PRO A 284 9.33 -1.56 1.29
N CYS A 285 9.10 -1.52 -0.02
CA CYS A 285 10.08 -0.95 -0.94
C CYS A 285 10.15 0.57 -0.77
N GLN A 286 11.29 1.16 -1.13
CA GLN A 286 11.47 2.61 -1.10
C GLN A 286 10.77 3.28 -2.28
N THR A 287 10.77 2.65 -3.46
CA THR A 287 10.21 3.23 -4.68
C THR A 287 9.14 2.36 -5.34
N ILE A 288 8.17 3.00 -5.98
CA ILE A 288 7.15 2.34 -6.80
C ILE A 288 7.81 1.57 -7.95
N GLU A 289 8.81 2.16 -8.62
CA GLU A 289 9.53 1.53 -9.73
C GLU A 289 10.20 0.22 -9.32
N TYR A 290 10.84 0.19 -8.14
CA TYR A 290 11.48 -1.01 -7.64
C TYR A 290 10.45 -2.06 -7.20
N ALA A 291 9.38 -1.66 -6.52
CA ALA A 291 8.27 -2.55 -6.18
C ALA A 291 7.69 -3.24 -7.43
N LEU A 292 7.50 -2.50 -8.54
CA LEU A 292 7.04 -3.08 -9.80
C LEU A 292 8.00 -4.14 -10.35
N LYS A 293 9.31 -3.96 -10.20
CA LYS A 293 10.31 -4.99 -10.57
C LYS A 293 10.22 -6.22 -9.67
N GLN A 294 10.05 -6.03 -8.36
CA GLN A 294 9.89 -7.14 -7.42
C GLN A 294 8.65 -7.98 -7.73
N ILE A 295 7.55 -7.35 -8.15
CA ILE A 295 6.34 -8.08 -8.58
C ILE A 295 6.64 -8.96 -9.80
N SER A 296 7.28 -8.43 -10.84
CA SER A 296 7.67 -9.25 -12.01
C SER A 296 8.59 -10.38 -11.57
N LEU A 297 9.67 -10.08 -10.84
CA LEU A 297 10.62 -11.08 -10.38
C LEU A 297 9.94 -12.20 -9.58
N LYS A 298 9.03 -11.87 -8.66
CA LYS A 298 8.33 -12.86 -7.83
C LYS A 298 7.33 -13.69 -8.62
N MET A 299 6.60 -13.08 -9.55
CA MET A 299 5.50 -13.74 -10.26
C MET A 299 5.96 -14.53 -11.49
N THR A 300 7.07 -14.15 -12.11
CA THR A 300 7.53 -14.75 -13.38
C THR A 300 8.97 -15.26 -13.33
N ASN A 301 9.67 -15.11 -12.20
CA ASN A 301 11.11 -15.39 -12.06
C ASN A 301 12.01 -14.53 -12.97
N ASP A 302 11.51 -13.43 -13.51
CA ASP A 302 12.26 -12.49 -14.38
C ASP A 302 11.64 -11.09 -14.25
N GLU A 303 12.42 -10.14 -13.74
CA GLU A 303 12.00 -8.75 -13.51
C GLU A 303 11.56 -8.02 -14.79
N ASN A 304 11.95 -8.53 -15.97
CA ASN A 304 11.65 -7.91 -17.26
C ASN A 304 10.37 -8.45 -17.92
N GLN A 305 9.77 -9.51 -17.38
CA GLN A 305 8.55 -10.08 -17.93
C GLN A 305 7.31 -9.32 -17.50
N ASN A 306 6.30 -9.35 -18.37
CA ASN A 306 5.01 -8.79 -18.09
C ASN A 306 4.22 -9.66 -17.10
N TYR A 307 3.48 -9.01 -16.21
CA TYR A 307 2.51 -9.65 -15.33
C TYR A 307 1.13 -8.99 -15.51
N GLU A 308 0.06 -9.78 -15.40
CA GLU A 308 -1.28 -9.37 -15.82
C GLU A 308 -1.76 -8.09 -15.11
N GLN A 309 -1.62 -8.05 -13.79
CA GLN A 309 -2.01 -6.91 -12.95
C GLN A 309 -1.02 -6.74 -11.81
N LYS A 310 -0.57 -5.50 -11.59
CA LYS A 310 0.32 -5.17 -10.47
C LYS A 310 -0.40 -4.25 -9.49
N ASN A 311 -0.26 -4.53 -8.20
CA ASN A 311 -0.89 -3.79 -7.13
C ASN A 311 0.19 -3.21 -6.21
N ILE A 312 0.13 -1.90 -5.99
CA ILE A 312 1.02 -1.15 -5.11
C ILE A 312 0.22 -0.68 -3.89
N GLY A 313 0.69 -1.02 -2.70
CA GLY A 313 0.13 -0.60 -1.42
C GLY A 313 0.90 0.60 -0.86
N ILE A 314 0.22 1.72 -0.62
CA ILE A 314 0.80 2.84 0.13
C ILE A 314 0.72 2.49 1.61
N SER A 315 1.89 2.30 2.24
CA SER A 315 2.00 1.93 3.65
C SER A 315 1.44 3.00 4.59
N LYS A 316 1.16 2.63 5.85
CA LYS A 316 0.62 3.52 6.89
C LYS A 316 1.45 4.80 7.06
N GLY A 317 2.77 4.75 6.88
CA GLY A 317 3.65 5.92 7.00
C GLY A 317 3.60 6.87 5.81
N GLY A 318 2.82 6.57 4.76
CA GLY A 318 2.67 7.41 3.58
C GLY A 318 3.81 7.27 2.56
N TYR A 319 3.65 7.97 1.43
CA TYR A 319 4.61 7.96 0.34
C TYR A 319 4.76 9.34 -0.29
N GLU A 320 5.97 9.89 -0.24
CA GLU A 320 6.31 11.19 -0.80
C GLU A 320 6.86 11.07 -2.23
N ILE A 321 6.16 11.68 -3.19
CA ILE A 321 6.63 11.77 -4.58
C ILE A 321 7.57 12.98 -4.68
N LEU A 322 8.88 12.71 -4.77
CA LEU A 322 9.90 13.74 -4.93
C LEU A 322 10.18 14.10 -6.39
N GLN A 323 9.83 13.24 -7.33
CA GLN A 323 10.03 13.43 -8.78
C GLN A 323 8.83 12.89 -9.54
N PRO A 324 8.43 13.51 -10.67
CA PRO A 324 7.37 12.97 -11.52
C PRO A 324 7.65 11.54 -11.98
N ILE A 325 6.63 10.68 -11.85
CA ILE A 325 6.67 9.25 -12.17
C ILE A 325 6.04 9.01 -13.54
N LEU A 326 6.67 8.18 -14.36
CA LEU A 326 6.15 7.74 -15.66
C LEU A 326 5.71 6.27 -15.59
N ILE A 327 4.44 6.02 -15.88
CA ILE A 327 3.81 4.70 -15.89
C ILE A 327 3.43 4.35 -17.33
N ASN A 328 4.05 3.30 -17.87
CA ASN A 328 3.70 2.75 -19.19
C ASN A 328 3.99 1.24 -19.22
N PRO A 329 3.54 0.50 -20.24
CA PRO A 329 3.72 -0.95 -20.30
C PRO A 329 5.19 -1.38 -20.30
N SER A 330 6.07 -0.60 -20.91
CA SER A 330 7.49 -0.96 -21.07
C SER A 330 8.27 -0.85 -19.76
N LEU A 331 7.92 0.12 -18.90
CA LEU A 331 8.53 0.34 -17.60
C LEU A 331 7.84 -0.48 -16.50
N SER A 332 6.51 -0.44 -16.44
CA SER A 332 5.75 -1.11 -15.38
C SER A 332 5.61 -2.62 -15.59
N LYS A 333 5.88 -3.12 -16.81
CA LYS A 333 5.69 -4.52 -17.21
C LYS A 333 4.28 -5.04 -16.91
N THR A 334 3.29 -4.18 -17.10
CA THR A 334 1.87 -4.52 -17.01
C THR A 334 1.06 -3.48 -17.77
N ASN A 335 -0.15 -3.84 -18.17
CA ASN A 335 -1.13 -2.88 -18.68
C ASN A 335 -2.17 -2.51 -17.62
N LYS A 336 -2.12 -3.12 -16.43
CA LYS A 336 -3.08 -2.90 -15.34
C LYS A 336 -2.31 -2.64 -14.04
N LEU A 337 -2.30 -1.39 -13.61
CA LEU A 337 -1.68 -0.96 -12.38
C LEU A 337 -2.74 -0.44 -11.42
N SER A 338 -2.74 -0.94 -10.20
CA SER A 338 -3.57 -0.40 -9.12
C SER A 338 -2.68 0.16 -8.01
N ILE A 339 -2.96 1.37 -7.55
CA ILE A 339 -2.34 2.00 -6.38
C ILE A 339 -3.40 2.10 -5.29
N MET A 340 -3.17 1.52 -4.13
CA MET A 340 -4.18 1.37 -3.08
C MET A 340 -3.57 1.53 -1.70
N LYS A 341 -4.39 1.73 -0.66
CA LYS A 341 -3.89 1.72 0.72
C LYS A 341 -3.30 0.37 1.14
N GLN A 342 -2.47 0.38 2.19
CA GLN A 342 -1.87 -0.82 2.78
C GLN A 342 -2.91 -1.93 3.01
N LEU A 343 -2.59 -3.11 2.48
CA LEU A 343 -3.39 -4.34 2.60
C LEU A 343 -4.86 -4.16 2.20
N TYR A 344 -5.16 -3.31 1.21
CA TYR A 344 -6.52 -3.07 0.70
C TYR A 344 -7.30 -4.38 0.45
N GLY A 345 -8.56 -4.41 0.87
CA GLY A 345 -9.43 -5.59 0.79
C GLY A 345 -9.13 -6.69 1.83
N ASN A 346 -8.17 -6.51 2.73
CA ASN A 346 -7.84 -7.44 3.82
C ASN A 346 -8.39 -6.97 5.18
N GLN A 347 -8.63 -7.88 6.12
CA GLN A 347 -9.01 -7.55 7.51
C GLN A 347 -7.94 -6.74 8.25
N GLN A 348 -6.67 -6.91 7.88
CA GLN A 348 -5.53 -6.16 8.42
C GLN A 348 -5.27 -4.82 7.68
N SER A 349 -6.15 -4.42 6.76
CA SER A 349 -6.03 -3.13 6.06
C SER A 349 -6.03 -1.97 7.04
N ILE A 350 -5.28 -0.91 6.73
CA ILE A 350 -5.33 0.31 7.55
C ILE A 350 -6.73 0.94 7.47
N ASN A 351 -7.21 1.48 8.61
CA ASN A 351 -8.54 2.09 8.69
C ASN A 351 -8.61 3.40 7.86
N GLU A 352 -7.54 4.18 7.89
CA GLU A 352 -7.40 5.45 7.16
C GLU A 352 -7.08 5.23 5.67
N GLN A 353 -7.14 6.28 4.87
CA GLN A 353 -6.66 6.25 3.48
C GLN A 353 -5.13 6.30 3.45
N GLY A 354 -4.52 5.66 2.45
CA GLY A 354 -3.08 5.77 2.24
C GLY A 354 -2.70 7.19 1.83
N GLN A 355 -1.59 7.73 2.34
CA GLN A 355 -1.19 9.12 2.09
C GLN A 355 -0.17 9.20 0.96
N LEU A 356 -0.49 9.91 -0.11
CA LEU A 356 0.42 10.20 -1.22
C LEU A 356 0.64 11.71 -1.31
N ILE A 357 1.88 12.14 -1.08
CA ILE A 357 2.22 13.55 -0.92
C ILE A 357 3.17 13.98 -2.04
N ILE A 358 2.76 14.94 -2.86
CA ILE A 358 3.64 15.54 -3.87
C ILE A 358 4.52 16.60 -3.20
N LYS A 359 5.84 16.43 -3.30
CA LYS A 359 6.83 17.35 -2.78
C LYS A 359 7.65 18.02 -3.88
N LYS A 360 7.09 19.08 -4.45
CA LYS A 360 7.83 19.95 -5.37
C LYS A 360 8.97 20.69 -4.68
N ASN A 361 8.82 21.01 -3.40
CA ASN A 361 9.75 21.81 -2.61
C ASN A 361 10.13 23.12 -3.31
N SER A 362 9.14 23.74 -3.98
CA SER A 362 9.28 24.98 -4.77
C SER A 362 10.41 24.95 -5.82
N ASN A 363 10.77 23.76 -6.32
CA ASN A 363 11.77 23.59 -7.36
C ASN A 363 11.11 23.31 -8.71
N ASP A 364 10.91 24.36 -9.50
CA ASP A 364 10.31 24.27 -10.84
C ASP A 364 11.09 23.35 -11.80
N ASN A 365 12.39 23.13 -11.58
CA ASN A 365 13.18 22.23 -12.43
C ASN A 365 12.68 20.78 -12.39
N LYS A 366 11.92 20.38 -11.36
CA LYS A 366 11.30 19.06 -11.28
C LYS A 366 10.19 18.87 -12.32
N GLU A 367 9.56 19.95 -12.76
CA GLU A 367 8.41 19.93 -13.68
C GLU A 367 8.82 20.26 -15.13
N ILE A 368 10.05 20.74 -15.36
CA ILE A 368 10.54 21.07 -16.72
C ILE A 368 10.58 19.81 -17.60
N GLY A 369 9.83 19.84 -18.70
CA GLY A 369 9.78 18.75 -19.68
C GLY A 369 9.01 17.52 -19.19
N LYS A 370 8.17 17.67 -18.17
CA LYS A 370 7.29 16.63 -17.63
C LYS A 370 5.83 17.03 -17.88
N ASP A 371 4.98 16.04 -18.15
CA ASP A 371 3.57 16.30 -18.46
C ASP A 371 2.66 16.24 -17.21
N GLY A 372 3.01 15.44 -16.20
CA GLY A 372 2.35 15.39 -14.90
C GLY A 372 3.16 14.63 -13.84
N TRP A 373 2.83 14.84 -12.56
CA TRP A 373 3.50 14.18 -11.43
C TRP A 373 3.32 12.65 -11.42
N ILE A 374 2.18 12.18 -11.91
CA ILE A 374 1.89 10.79 -12.24
C ILE A 374 1.46 10.79 -13.70
N SER A 375 2.41 10.53 -14.60
CA SER A 375 2.16 10.48 -16.04
C SER A 375 1.89 9.03 -16.47
N VAL A 376 0.80 8.81 -17.20
CA VAL A 376 0.42 7.49 -17.73
C VAL A 376 0.45 7.53 -19.26
N GLU A 377 1.22 6.64 -19.87
CA GLU A 377 1.38 6.56 -21.32
C GLU A 377 1.08 5.16 -21.90
N GLY A 378 0.59 5.14 -23.14
CA GLY A 378 0.31 3.91 -23.88
C GLY A 378 -0.99 3.20 -23.46
N LEU A 379 -1.09 1.90 -23.75
CA LEU A 379 -2.24 1.07 -23.40
C LEU A 379 -2.17 0.69 -21.91
N MET A 380 -2.68 1.56 -21.04
CA MET A 380 -2.61 1.42 -19.58
C MET A 380 -3.96 1.65 -18.90
N ASN A 381 -4.28 0.77 -17.96
CA ASN A 381 -5.35 0.95 -16.99
C ASN A 381 -4.70 1.32 -15.65
N LEU A 382 -4.98 2.52 -15.16
CA LEU A 382 -4.59 2.97 -13.84
C LEU A 382 -5.83 3.00 -12.93
N SER A 383 -5.77 2.29 -11.81
CA SER A 383 -6.76 2.38 -10.75
C SER A 383 -6.15 2.93 -9.47
N ILE A 384 -6.84 3.83 -8.77
CA ILE A 384 -6.42 4.35 -7.47
C ILE A 384 -7.55 4.15 -6.46
N TYR A 385 -7.24 3.51 -5.32
CA TYR A 385 -8.23 3.08 -4.33
C TYR A 385 -7.88 3.51 -2.90
N SER A 386 -8.76 4.25 -2.24
CA SER A 386 -8.60 4.64 -0.83
C SER A 386 -7.30 5.40 -0.54
N ILE A 387 -6.98 6.42 -1.34
CA ILE A 387 -5.77 7.24 -1.23
C ILE A 387 -6.12 8.72 -1.04
N ASP A 388 -5.46 9.38 -0.10
CA ASP A 388 -5.42 10.84 0.00
C ASP A 388 -4.22 11.39 -0.78
N ILE A 389 -4.48 12.29 -1.71
CA ILE A 389 -3.47 12.97 -2.53
C ILE A 389 -3.40 14.44 -2.11
N THR A 390 -2.24 14.83 -1.60
CA THR A 390 -1.98 16.19 -1.13
C THR A 390 -0.67 16.73 -1.68
N THR A 391 -0.41 18.02 -1.45
CA THR A 391 0.89 18.66 -1.73
C THR A 391 1.49 19.20 -0.45
N ASN A 392 2.80 19.46 -0.42
CA ASN A 392 3.40 20.21 0.68
C ASN A 392 3.21 21.73 0.56
N GLN A 393 1.99 22.16 0.19
CA GLN A 393 1.60 23.56 -0.04
C GLN A 393 2.40 24.24 -1.16
N THR A 394 2.96 23.45 -2.08
CA THR A 394 3.67 23.97 -3.25
C THR A 394 2.71 24.23 -4.40
N THR A 395 2.95 25.31 -5.13
CA THR A 395 2.26 25.57 -6.39
C THR A 395 2.84 24.69 -7.50
N LEU A 396 2.02 23.80 -8.05
CA LEU A 396 2.38 22.95 -9.19
C LEU A 396 2.19 23.71 -10.51
N GLN A 397 2.99 23.39 -11.53
CA GLN A 397 2.83 23.95 -12.89
C GLN A 397 2.29 22.92 -13.89
N ILE A 398 2.28 21.65 -13.49
CA ILE A 398 1.80 20.51 -14.29
C ILE A 398 0.74 19.73 -13.49
N PRO A 399 -0.14 18.96 -14.18
CA PRO A 399 -1.11 18.07 -13.57
C PRO A 399 -0.52 17.15 -12.49
N ILE A 400 -1.37 16.75 -11.54
CA ILE A 400 -1.03 15.64 -10.64
C ILE A 400 -1.11 14.33 -11.42
N ILE A 401 -2.22 14.07 -12.09
CA ILE A 401 -2.37 12.91 -12.98
C ILE A 401 -2.47 13.44 -14.41
N TYR A 402 -1.54 13.01 -15.25
CA TYR A 402 -1.59 13.24 -16.69
C TYR A 402 -1.72 11.89 -17.41
N ILE A 403 -2.69 11.76 -18.30
CA ILE A 403 -2.86 10.54 -19.11
C ILE A 403 -2.78 10.90 -20.57
N LYS A 404 -1.84 10.22 -21.25
CA LYS A 404 -1.61 10.26 -22.69
C LYS A 404 -1.52 8.84 -23.23
N GLY A 405 -2.68 8.20 -23.36
CA GLY A 405 -2.73 6.77 -23.59
C GLY A 405 -3.71 6.40 -24.69
N ASN A 406 -3.20 5.77 -25.75
CA ASN A 406 -4.04 5.11 -26.73
C ASN A 406 -4.78 3.95 -26.04
N GLN A 407 -6.07 4.14 -25.79
CA GLN A 407 -6.96 3.20 -25.11
C GLN A 407 -6.75 3.05 -23.59
N ALA A 408 -6.30 4.11 -22.92
CA ALA A 408 -6.15 4.10 -21.47
C ALA A 408 -7.50 4.14 -20.71
N ILE A 409 -7.50 3.62 -19.48
CA ILE A 409 -8.62 3.68 -18.53
C ILE A 409 -8.11 4.27 -17.22
N LEU A 410 -8.87 5.20 -16.64
CA LEU A 410 -8.66 5.72 -15.29
C LEU A 410 -9.82 5.34 -14.38
N GLU A 411 -9.53 4.72 -13.25
CA GLU A 411 -10.51 4.44 -12.20
C GLU A 411 -10.06 5.03 -10.87
N LEU A 412 -10.91 5.84 -10.27
CA LEU A 412 -10.73 6.40 -8.93
C LEU A 412 -11.90 5.96 -8.07
N ASP A 413 -11.61 5.33 -6.94
CA ASP A 413 -12.62 5.03 -5.93
C ASP A 413 -12.11 5.33 -4.51
N SER A 414 -12.88 6.14 -3.79
CA SER A 414 -12.52 6.60 -2.43
C SER A 414 -11.18 7.33 -2.43
N VAL A 415 -10.97 8.25 -3.38
CA VAL A 415 -9.74 9.05 -3.50
C VAL A 415 -10.03 10.48 -3.07
N SER A 416 -9.08 11.15 -2.44
CA SER A 416 -9.21 12.59 -2.16
C SER A 416 -8.08 13.38 -2.78
N PHE A 417 -8.39 14.57 -3.29
CA PHE A 417 -7.45 15.57 -3.78
C PHE A 417 -7.67 16.82 -2.94
N GLN A 418 -6.73 17.11 -2.03
CA GLN A 418 -6.93 18.14 -1.00
C GLN A 418 -5.76 19.12 -0.94
N GLN A 419 -6.09 20.40 -0.72
CA GLN A 419 -5.10 21.46 -0.48
C GLN A 419 -4.07 21.58 -1.62
N ILE A 420 -4.58 21.70 -2.84
CA ILE A 420 -3.77 21.74 -4.06
C ILE A 420 -3.81 23.15 -4.64
N GLN A 421 -2.63 23.68 -4.96
CA GLN A 421 -2.50 24.89 -5.76
C GLN A 421 -1.79 24.57 -7.07
N ILE A 422 -2.38 24.95 -8.21
CA ILE A 422 -1.79 24.81 -9.53
C ILE A 422 -1.79 26.16 -10.26
N SER A 423 -0.71 26.48 -10.95
CA SER A 423 -0.56 27.71 -11.73
C SER A 423 0.12 27.38 -13.06
N PRO A 424 -0.62 26.86 -14.05
CA PRO A 424 -0.07 26.50 -15.36
C PRO A 424 0.49 27.73 -16.10
N ILE A 425 1.64 27.56 -16.76
CA ILE A 425 2.36 28.69 -17.37
C ILE A 425 1.77 29.10 -18.73
N SER A 426 1.49 28.15 -19.62
CA SER A 426 1.19 28.43 -21.03
C SER A 426 -0.24 28.12 -21.47
N ASN A 427 -0.83 27.07 -20.91
CA ASN A 427 -2.17 26.60 -21.26
C ASN A 427 -2.92 26.22 -19.99
N ALA A 428 -4.25 26.28 -20.05
CA ALA A 428 -5.09 25.77 -18.98
C ALA A 428 -4.93 24.25 -18.84
N LEU A 429 -4.68 23.76 -17.62
CA LEU A 429 -4.46 22.34 -17.30
C LEU A 429 -5.42 21.86 -16.21
N GLY A 430 -5.62 20.55 -16.13
CA GLY A 430 -6.36 19.93 -15.03
C GLY A 430 -5.42 19.48 -13.90
N ILE A 431 -5.93 19.34 -12.67
CA ILE A 431 -5.25 18.48 -11.67
C ILE A 431 -5.16 17.05 -12.20
N ILE A 432 -6.28 16.58 -12.76
CA ILE A 432 -6.34 15.42 -13.63
C ILE A 432 -6.48 15.95 -15.06
N PHE A 433 -5.48 15.70 -15.90
CA PHE A 433 -5.49 16.11 -17.30
C PHE A 433 -5.39 14.89 -18.21
N LEU A 434 -6.33 14.82 -19.14
CA LEU A 434 -6.63 13.66 -19.96
C LEU A 434 -6.52 14.10 -21.41
N ASP A 435 -5.49 13.59 -22.09
CA ASP A 435 -5.06 14.04 -23.41
C ASP A 435 -4.95 12.82 -24.34
N ASP A 436 -5.64 12.85 -25.49
CA ASP A 436 -5.65 11.81 -26.53
C ASP A 436 -6.21 10.40 -26.17
N ASN A 437 -7.22 9.95 -26.94
CA ASN A 437 -7.60 8.53 -27.15
C ASN A 437 -7.90 7.66 -25.90
N ILE A 438 -8.43 8.25 -24.83
CA ILE A 438 -8.86 7.56 -23.60
C ILE A 438 -10.20 6.85 -23.84
N ILE A 439 -10.38 5.66 -23.26
CA ILE A 439 -11.64 4.88 -23.39
C ILE A 439 -12.63 5.19 -22.27
N SER A 440 -12.16 5.27 -21.03
CA SER A 440 -13.07 5.47 -19.91
C SER A 440 -12.41 6.09 -18.70
N ILE A 441 -13.18 6.94 -18.01
CA ILE A 441 -12.87 7.44 -16.68
C ILE A 441 -14.05 7.11 -15.77
N LYS A 442 -13.75 6.50 -14.63
CA LYS A 442 -14.72 6.22 -13.57
C LYS A 442 -14.24 6.87 -12.29
N ILE A 443 -15.11 7.68 -11.69
CA ILE A 443 -14.83 8.40 -10.45
C ILE A 443 -15.97 8.09 -9.49
N SER A 444 -15.65 7.47 -8.36
CA SER A 444 -16.62 7.03 -7.37
C SER A 444 -16.14 7.42 -5.99
N ASN A 445 -17.03 7.89 -5.11
CA ASN A 445 -16.69 8.22 -3.73
C ASN A 445 -15.47 9.16 -3.60
N THR A 446 -15.21 10.01 -4.60
CA THR A 446 -13.99 10.81 -4.68
C THR A 446 -14.27 12.25 -4.31
N THR A 447 -13.34 12.87 -3.60
CA THR A 447 -13.45 14.26 -3.15
C THR A 447 -12.33 15.12 -3.73
N PHE A 448 -12.69 16.24 -4.33
CA PHE A 448 -11.79 17.32 -4.72
C PHE A 448 -12.10 18.52 -3.84
N GLU A 449 -11.17 18.92 -2.97
CA GLU A 449 -11.46 19.96 -1.97
C GLU A 449 -10.31 20.96 -1.78
N ASN A 450 -10.66 22.24 -1.66
CA ASN A 450 -9.72 23.34 -1.40
C ASN A 450 -8.64 23.42 -2.47
N ILE A 451 -9.07 23.64 -3.71
CA ILE A 451 -8.22 23.71 -4.90
C ILE A 451 -8.17 25.15 -5.39
N ILE A 452 -6.95 25.66 -5.57
CA ILE A 452 -6.70 27.00 -6.12
C ILE A 452 -5.99 26.86 -7.46
N ILE A 453 -6.56 27.48 -8.49
CA ILE A 453 -6.06 27.45 -9.86
C ILE A 453 -5.74 28.88 -10.29
N GLU A 454 -4.52 29.11 -10.77
CA GLU A 454 -4.00 30.43 -11.16
C GLU A 454 -3.31 30.38 -12.53
N GLY A 455 -2.59 31.45 -12.90
CA GLY A 455 -1.80 31.50 -14.12
C GLY A 455 -2.67 31.47 -15.38
N SER A 456 -2.41 30.51 -16.25
CA SER A 456 -3.22 30.29 -17.47
C SER A 456 -4.61 29.67 -17.19
N GLY A 457 -4.94 29.37 -15.94
CA GLY A 457 -6.21 28.76 -15.52
C GLY A 457 -6.22 27.25 -15.61
N GLY A 458 -7.39 26.64 -15.43
CA GLY A 458 -7.45 25.19 -15.34
C GLY A 458 -8.73 24.63 -14.74
N ASN A 459 -8.69 23.34 -14.40
CA ASN A 459 -9.82 22.60 -13.86
C ASN A 459 -9.36 21.58 -12.80
N ALA A 460 -10.26 21.05 -11.98
CA ALA A 460 -9.95 19.82 -11.24
C ALA A 460 -9.78 18.64 -12.21
N ILE A 461 -10.70 18.51 -13.17
CA ILE A 461 -10.65 17.50 -14.22
C ILE A 461 -10.78 18.20 -15.57
N ARG A 462 -9.76 18.04 -16.41
CA ARG A 462 -9.76 18.58 -17.77
C ARG A 462 -9.59 17.45 -18.77
N ILE A 463 -10.49 17.41 -19.73
CA ILE A 463 -10.56 16.35 -20.74
C ILE A 463 -10.44 16.98 -22.12
N GLN A 464 -9.40 16.62 -22.85
CA GLN A 464 -9.15 17.00 -24.23
C GLN A 464 -9.01 15.73 -25.06
N ASN A 465 -10.13 15.26 -25.65
CA ASN A 465 -10.09 14.14 -26.59
C ASN A 465 -10.04 14.70 -28.03
N SER A 466 -8.95 14.45 -28.74
CA SER A 466 -8.65 15.01 -30.06
C SER A 466 -9.27 14.22 -31.23
N ASP A 467 -9.57 12.93 -31.05
CA ASP A 467 -9.94 12.02 -32.14
C ASP A 467 -11.41 11.56 -32.07
N SER A 468 -12.23 12.07 -32.99
CA SER A 468 -13.68 11.83 -33.08
C SER A 468 -14.09 10.51 -33.76
N THR A 469 -13.14 9.69 -34.23
CA THR A 469 -13.43 8.69 -35.27
C THR A 469 -13.38 7.21 -34.87
N GLN A 470 -12.69 6.80 -33.80
CA GLN A 470 -12.45 5.36 -33.57
C GLN A 470 -13.21 4.73 -32.41
N ASN A 471 -13.16 5.27 -31.18
CA ASN A 471 -13.75 4.62 -29.99
C ASN A 471 -14.72 5.53 -29.22
N ALA A 472 -15.70 4.93 -28.54
CA ALA A 472 -16.57 5.64 -27.61
C ALA A 472 -15.80 5.92 -26.31
N PHE A 473 -15.95 7.13 -25.78
CA PHE A 473 -15.31 7.53 -24.52
C PHE A 473 -16.35 7.79 -23.42
N ASN A 474 -16.23 7.04 -22.32
CA ASN A 474 -17.22 7.06 -21.22
C ASN A 474 -16.66 7.69 -19.94
N ILE A 475 -17.25 8.80 -19.51
CA ILE A 475 -17.01 9.46 -18.24
C ILE A 475 -18.19 9.15 -17.31
N ILE A 476 -17.93 8.46 -16.20
CA ILE A 476 -18.93 8.12 -15.19
C ILE A 476 -18.46 8.68 -13.85
N ILE A 477 -19.26 9.55 -13.24
CA ILE A 477 -18.99 10.14 -11.94
C ILE A 477 -20.15 9.82 -10.99
N THR A 478 -19.83 9.21 -9.85
CA THR A 478 -20.81 8.74 -8.86
C THR A 478 -20.39 9.15 -7.45
N ASN A 479 -21.35 9.54 -6.61
CA ASN A 479 -21.15 9.84 -5.19
C ASN A 479 -19.88 10.65 -4.90
N SER A 480 -19.58 11.66 -5.73
CA SER A 480 -18.32 12.40 -5.68
C SER A 480 -18.56 13.87 -5.37
N THR A 481 -17.62 14.47 -4.66
CA THR A 481 -17.70 15.84 -4.18
C THR A 481 -16.63 16.72 -4.80
N PHE A 482 -17.02 17.88 -5.29
CA PHE A 482 -16.15 18.97 -5.74
C PHE A 482 -16.47 20.19 -4.90
N LYS A 483 -15.54 20.60 -4.04
CA LYS A 483 -15.79 21.61 -3.02
C LYS A 483 -14.68 22.66 -2.96
N ASN A 484 -15.04 23.94 -2.90
CA ASN A 484 -14.09 25.05 -2.75
C ASN A 484 -13.00 25.01 -3.83
N ILE A 485 -13.42 24.99 -5.10
CA ILE A 485 -12.52 24.96 -6.26
C ILE A 485 -12.56 26.34 -6.91
N ASN A 486 -11.44 27.06 -6.92
CA ASN A 486 -11.40 28.44 -7.38
C ASN A 486 -10.40 28.62 -8.52
N ASP A 487 -10.90 28.91 -9.71
CA ASP A 487 -10.10 29.28 -10.89
C ASP A 487 -10.04 30.81 -11.07
N ASN A 488 -8.83 31.33 -10.86
CA ASN A 488 -8.43 32.73 -10.99
C ASN A 488 -7.57 32.97 -12.24
N GLY A 489 -7.52 32.04 -13.20
CA GLY A 489 -6.71 32.15 -14.41
C GLY A 489 -7.08 33.33 -15.33
N LEU A 490 -6.10 33.84 -16.08
CA LEU A 490 -6.18 35.10 -16.85
C LEU A 490 -6.96 35.04 -18.20
N ASN A 491 -7.73 33.98 -18.45
CA ASN A 491 -8.49 33.72 -19.69
C ASN A 491 -7.79 34.11 -21.01
N ILE A 492 -6.53 33.68 -21.15
CA ILE A 492 -5.66 34.14 -22.24
C ILE A 492 -6.11 33.60 -23.62
N ASN A 493 -7.00 32.61 -23.70
CA ASN A 493 -7.37 31.94 -24.96
C ASN A 493 -8.85 31.51 -25.11
N ASN A 494 -9.81 32.13 -24.39
CA ASN A 494 -11.25 31.75 -24.42
C ASN A 494 -11.51 30.26 -24.07
N LYS A 495 -10.60 29.63 -23.33
CA LYS A 495 -10.66 28.20 -22.95
C LYS A 495 -10.93 27.98 -21.45
N ILE A 496 -11.26 29.05 -20.73
CA ILE A 496 -11.47 29.02 -19.29
C ILE A 496 -12.96 28.86 -18.99
N GLY A 497 -13.25 27.87 -18.16
CA GLY A 497 -14.58 27.54 -17.69
C GLY A 497 -14.60 26.23 -16.93
N GLY A 498 -15.60 26.02 -16.10
CA GLY A 498 -15.81 24.79 -15.34
C GLY A 498 -14.70 24.48 -14.36
N SER A 499 -14.54 25.27 -13.30
CA SER A 499 -13.42 25.12 -12.35
C SER A 499 -13.27 23.67 -11.83
N ALA A 500 -14.37 22.93 -11.72
CA ALA A 500 -14.34 21.49 -11.46
C ALA A 500 -14.08 20.68 -12.74
N ILE A 501 -14.95 20.76 -13.75
CA ILE A 501 -14.88 19.90 -14.94
C ILE A 501 -14.94 20.71 -16.24
N GLN A 502 -13.95 20.50 -17.10
CA GLN A 502 -14.00 20.89 -18.51
C GLN A 502 -13.94 19.64 -19.39
N THR A 503 -14.88 19.50 -20.32
CA THR A 503 -14.85 18.42 -21.31
C THR A 503 -15.48 18.80 -22.65
N GLN A 504 -15.10 18.08 -23.70
CA GLN A 504 -15.73 18.10 -25.01
C GLN A 504 -16.15 16.68 -25.40
N LEU A 505 -17.43 16.51 -25.71
CA LEU A 505 -18.05 15.23 -26.04
C LEU A 505 -18.34 15.16 -27.54
N HIS A 506 -17.70 14.22 -28.23
CA HIS A 506 -17.92 13.91 -29.63
C HIS A 506 -18.98 12.81 -29.80
N SER A 507 -19.24 12.43 -31.05
CA SER A 507 -20.16 11.33 -31.37
C SER A 507 -19.74 10.02 -30.68
N ARG A 508 -20.70 9.40 -29.97
CA ARG A 508 -20.56 8.18 -29.13
C ARG A 508 -19.96 8.39 -27.73
N ASP A 509 -19.50 9.59 -27.39
CA ASP A 509 -19.01 9.87 -26.05
C ASP A 509 -20.16 9.96 -25.06
N LEU A 510 -19.91 9.65 -23.79
CA LEU A 510 -20.86 9.72 -22.69
C LEU A 510 -20.24 10.45 -21.51
N LEU A 511 -20.97 11.43 -20.98
CA LEU A 511 -20.80 11.90 -19.61
C LEU A 511 -22.06 11.58 -18.82
N GLU A 512 -21.95 10.70 -17.83
CA GLU A 512 -23.02 10.40 -16.86
C GLU A 512 -22.59 10.78 -15.44
N MET A 513 -23.40 11.63 -14.78
CA MET A 513 -23.36 11.90 -13.35
C MET A 513 -24.59 11.32 -12.68
N LYS A 514 -24.41 10.63 -11.55
CA LYS A 514 -25.49 10.01 -10.76
C LYS A 514 -25.06 9.76 -9.31
N GLU A 515 -25.97 9.23 -8.50
CA GLU A 515 -25.68 8.78 -7.12
C GLU A 515 -25.20 9.92 -6.20
N TYR A 516 -25.88 11.07 -6.21
CA TYR A 516 -25.67 12.19 -5.28
C TYR A 516 -24.30 12.86 -5.38
N CYS A 517 -23.90 13.27 -6.59
CA CYS A 517 -22.74 14.12 -6.78
C CYS A 517 -22.97 15.52 -6.20
N LEU A 518 -21.94 16.13 -5.64
CA LEU A 518 -22.00 17.48 -5.05
C LEU A 518 -20.94 18.39 -5.68
N PHE A 519 -21.36 19.55 -6.16
CA PHE A 519 -20.51 20.67 -6.53
C PHE A 519 -20.85 21.84 -5.61
N GLU A 520 -19.96 22.19 -4.70
CA GLU A 520 -20.16 23.27 -3.73
C GLU A 520 -19.05 24.31 -3.86
N GLN A 521 -19.41 25.58 -4.05
CA GLN A 521 -18.44 26.68 -4.11
C GLN A 521 -17.36 26.47 -5.19
N CYS A 522 -17.79 26.03 -6.37
CA CYS A 522 -16.94 25.99 -7.57
C CYS A 522 -17.02 27.34 -8.30
N VAL A 523 -15.89 28.04 -8.37
CA VAL A 523 -15.80 29.42 -8.84
C VAL A 523 -14.87 29.52 -10.04
N CYS A 524 -15.35 30.12 -11.13
CA CYS A 524 -14.56 30.44 -12.31
C CYS A 524 -14.66 31.94 -12.60
N ASN A 525 -13.68 32.72 -12.14
CA ASN A 525 -13.78 34.18 -12.09
C ASN A 525 -13.71 34.89 -13.45
N GLN A 526 -13.14 34.22 -14.46
CA GLN A 526 -12.89 34.82 -15.78
C GLN A 526 -13.43 33.93 -16.92
N GLY A 527 -14.26 32.93 -16.61
CA GLY A 527 -14.75 31.95 -17.58
C GLY A 527 -16.23 31.62 -17.42
N TYR A 528 -16.67 30.56 -18.08
CA TYR A 528 -18.07 30.12 -18.08
C TYR A 528 -18.27 28.82 -17.33
N GLY A 529 -19.40 28.62 -16.66
CA GLY A 529 -19.62 27.43 -15.83
C GLY A 529 -18.79 27.48 -14.56
N GLY A 530 -19.39 27.77 -13.41
CA GLY A 530 -18.62 27.77 -12.15
C GLY A 530 -18.10 26.37 -11.83
N ALA A 531 -18.99 25.39 -11.88
CA ALA A 531 -18.66 23.98 -11.72
C ALA A 531 -18.20 23.35 -13.04
N MET A 532 -19.01 23.47 -14.10
CA MET A 532 -18.80 22.69 -15.33
C MET A 532 -18.91 23.51 -16.61
N ASN A 533 -17.98 23.25 -17.54
CA ASN A 533 -18.03 23.78 -18.89
C ASN A 533 -17.93 22.63 -19.90
N ILE A 534 -19.01 22.43 -20.64
CA ILE A 534 -19.21 21.25 -21.50
C ILE A 534 -19.42 21.70 -22.94
N ILE A 535 -18.65 21.12 -23.85
CA ILE A 535 -18.86 21.28 -25.30
C ILE A 535 -19.47 19.98 -25.83
N LEU A 536 -20.70 20.04 -26.33
CA LEU A 536 -21.43 18.92 -26.89
C LEU A 536 -21.40 19.00 -28.41
N ASN A 537 -20.62 18.11 -29.02
CA ASN A 537 -20.48 17.94 -30.46
C ASN A 537 -20.80 16.48 -30.87
N GLY A 538 -21.94 15.99 -30.37
CA GLY A 538 -22.55 14.74 -30.77
C GLY A 538 -22.85 13.78 -29.62
N GLY A 539 -22.12 13.82 -28.50
CA GLY A 539 -22.21 12.79 -27.45
C GLY A 539 -23.52 12.77 -26.65
N ILE A 540 -23.47 12.01 -25.56
CA ILE A 540 -24.52 11.90 -24.54
C ILE A 540 -24.09 12.66 -23.30
N LEU A 541 -24.93 13.58 -22.82
CA LEU A 541 -24.76 14.27 -21.56
C LEU A 541 -25.95 13.98 -20.64
N ASN A 542 -25.69 13.24 -19.56
CA ASN A 542 -26.70 12.87 -18.57
C ASN A 542 -26.28 13.32 -17.17
N ILE A 543 -27.09 14.20 -16.56
CA ILE A 543 -26.90 14.65 -15.18
C ILE A 543 -28.13 14.25 -14.37
N LYS A 544 -27.91 13.42 -13.36
CA LYS A 544 -28.93 12.93 -12.42
C LYS A 544 -28.39 13.01 -11.01
N GLN A 545 -29.26 13.19 -10.03
CA GLN A 545 -28.93 13.14 -8.60
C GLN A 545 -27.67 13.95 -8.30
N THR A 546 -27.69 15.23 -8.66
CA THR A 546 -26.53 16.11 -8.53
C THR A 546 -26.96 17.43 -7.93
N THR A 547 -26.25 17.87 -6.89
CA THR A 547 -26.44 19.20 -6.30
C THR A 547 -25.31 20.12 -6.72
N LEU A 548 -25.66 21.27 -7.28
CA LEU A 548 -24.76 22.36 -7.59
C LEU A 548 -25.14 23.56 -6.72
N ASN A 549 -24.26 23.91 -5.79
CA ASN A 549 -24.53 24.87 -4.73
C ASN A 549 -23.45 25.97 -4.73
N LYS A 550 -23.86 27.24 -4.71
CA LYS A 550 -22.96 28.40 -4.58
C LYS A 550 -21.84 28.42 -5.64
N CYS A 551 -22.16 27.97 -6.85
CA CYS A 551 -21.21 28.01 -7.95
C CYS A 551 -21.29 29.37 -8.68
N THR A 552 -20.15 29.89 -9.13
CA THR A 552 -20.07 31.24 -9.73
C THR A 552 -19.24 31.27 -11.00
N ALA A 553 -19.74 31.94 -12.04
CA ALA A 553 -19.01 32.18 -13.30
C ALA A 553 -19.57 33.39 -14.07
N LEU A 554 -18.89 33.80 -15.16
CA LEU A 554 -19.38 34.89 -16.01
C LEU A 554 -20.70 34.57 -16.72
N ASN A 555 -20.90 33.31 -17.12
CA ASN A 555 -22.17 32.82 -17.67
C ASN A 555 -22.34 31.38 -17.22
N GLY A 556 -23.58 30.97 -16.91
CA GLY A 556 -23.83 29.63 -16.38
C GLY A 556 -23.20 29.50 -15.01
N GLY A 557 -23.75 30.15 -13.98
CA GLY A 557 -23.10 30.23 -12.67
C GLY A 557 -22.68 28.85 -12.14
N ALA A 558 -23.48 27.80 -12.36
CA ALA A 558 -23.04 26.43 -12.16
C ALA A 558 -22.52 25.75 -13.44
N ILE A 559 -23.34 25.70 -14.50
CA ILE A 559 -23.01 24.95 -15.72
C ILE A 559 -23.14 25.84 -16.95
N TYR A 560 -22.13 25.80 -17.80
CA TYR A 560 -22.19 26.31 -19.17
C TYR A 560 -22.07 25.16 -20.17
N ILE A 561 -22.94 25.14 -21.17
CA ILE A 561 -22.97 24.11 -22.22
C ILE A 561 -23.00 24.79 -23.59
N SER A 562 -22.04 24.46 -24.47
CA SER A 562 -22.12 24.79 -25.90
C SER A 562 -22.53 23.55 -26.68
N VAL A 563 -23.54 23.68 -27.55
CA VAL A 563 -24.10 22.57 -28.32
C VAL A 563 -23.98 22.87 -29.80
N THR A 564 -23.10 22.14 -30.47
CA THR A 564 -23.03 22.11 -31.94
C THR A 564 -23.88 20.98 -32.51
N SER A 565 -23.87 19.81 -31.86
CA SER A 565 -24.70 18.63 -32.15
C SER A 565 -24.75 17.71 -30.91
N MET A 566 -25.69 16.77 -30.83
CA MET A 566 -25.80 15.82 -29.70
C MET A 566 -26.60 14.57 -30.07
N LEU A 567 -26.43 13.50 -29.29
CA LEU A 567 -27.22 12.28 -29.36
C LEU A 567 -28.29 12.26 -28.25
N GLU A 568 -27.90 12.66 -27.04
CA GLU A 568 -28.81 12.82 -25.90
C GLU A 568 -28.28 13.91 -24.98
N PHE A 569 -29.18 14.73 -24.45
CA PHE A 569 -28.86 15.72 -23.43
C PHE A 569 -30.00 15.79 -22.41
N LEU A 570 -29.72 15.31 -21.20
CA LEU A 570 -30.70 15.10 -20.15
C LEU A 570 -30.19 15.62 -18.79
N ILE A 571 -30.98 16.50 -18.17
CA ILE A 571 -30.82 16.89 -16.76
C ILE A 571 -32.14 16.59 -16.07
N GLN A 572 -32.18 15.66 -15.12
CA GLN A 572 -33.42 15.24 -14.43
C GLN A 572 -33.11 14.39 -13.20
N GLN A 573 -34.16 13.98 -12.46
CA GLN A 573 -34.06 13.07 -11.29
C GLN A 573 -33.19 13.68 -10.19
N GLU A 574 -33.79 14.50 -9.32
CA GLU A 574 -33.13 15.10 -8.15
C GLU A 574 -31.87 15.92 -8.49
N VAL A 575 -31.97 16.82 -9.48
CA VAL A 575 -30.89 17.77 -9.78
C VAL A 575 -31.22 19.14 -9.20
N TYR A 576 -30.29 19.71 -8.43
CA TYR A 576 -30.50 20.97 -7.72
C TYR A 576 -29.46 22.01 -8.14
N PHE A 577 -29.92 23.20 -8.52
CA PHE A 577 -29.11 24.40 -8.73
C PHE A 577 -29.49 25.42 -7.66
N GLU A 578 -28.63 25.57 -6.67
CA GLU A 578 -28.90 26.34 -5.45
C GLU A 578 -27.90 27.48 -5.30
N GLU A 579 -28.40 28.70 -5.10
CA GLU A 579 -27.57 29.88 -4.79
C GLU A 579 -26.42 30.11 -5.79
N CYS A 580 -26.58 29.68 -7.05
CA CYS A 580 -25.56 29.83 -8.09
C CYS A 580 -25.67 31.20 -8.76
N GLU A 581 -24.53 31.79 -9.13
CA GLU A 581 -24.46 33.18 -9.58
C GLU A 581 -23.74 33.33 -10.93
N ALA A 582 -24.43 33.97 -11.88
CA ALA A 582 -23.81 34.46 -13.10
C ALA A 582 -23.42 35.94 -12.93
N ILE A 583 -22.11 36.19 -12.86
CA ILE A 583 -21.49 37.49 -12.64
C ILE A 583 -21.01 38.14 -13.94
N GLY A 584 -20.49 39.36 -13.87
CA GLY A 584 -19.89 40.06 -15.00
C GLY A 584 -20.41 41.49 -15.17
N SER A 585 -19.69 42.27 -15.97
CA SER A 585 -20.02 43.68 -16.22
C SER A 585 -20.16 44.02 -17.71
N GLY A 586 -19.82 43.07 -18.58
CA GLY A 586 -19.98 43.21 -20.03
C GLY A 586 -21.38 42.84 -20.52
N ILE A 587 -21.77 43.35 -21.69
CA ILE A 587 -23.09 43.09 -22.31
C ILE A 587 -23.35 41.62 -22.68
N ALA A 588 -22.31 40.78 -22.69
CA ALA A 588 -22.34 39.37 -23.06
C ALA A 588 -22.12 38.41 -21.86
N GLU A 589 -22.02 38.94 -20.65
CA GLU A 589 -21.79 38.20 -19.39
C GLU A 589 -23.04 38.29 -18.50
N GLY A 590 -23.00 37.69 -17.31
CA GLY A 590 -24.05 37.78 -16.30
C GLY A 590 -25.34 37.07 -16.67
N ARG A 591 -25.28 35.96 -17.41
CA ARG A 591 -26.47 35.21 -17.86
C ARG A 591 -26.51 33.78 -17.34
N GLY A 592 -27.71 33.31 -16.99
CA GLY A 592 -27.92 31.91 -16.60
C GLY A 592 -27.31 31.60 -15.23
N GLY A 593 -27.92 32.06 -14.14
CA GLY A 593 -27.33 31.92 -12.80
C GLY A 593 -27.09 30.47 -12.39
N GLY A 594 -28.01 29.56 -12.69
CA GLY A 594 -27.76 28.12 -12.58
C GLY A 594 -27.13 27.55 -13.84
N LEU A 595 -27.80 27.73 -14.98
CA LEU A 595 -27.49 27.02 -16.23
C LEU A 595 -27.50 27.96 -17.44
N TYR A 596 -26.47 27.85 -18.27
CA TYR A 596 -26.41 28.49 -19.58
C TYR A 596 -26.28 27.42 -20.68
N ILE A 597 -27.13 27.50 -21.71
CA ILE A 597 -27.04 26.64 -22.90
C ILE A 597 -26.89 27.52 -24.15
N ASN A 598 -25.83 27.28 -24.92
CA ASN A 598 -25.56 27.91 -26.21
C ASN A 598 -25.80 26.92 -27.36
N PHE A 599 -26.84 27.12 -28.17
CA PHE A 599 -27.03 26.38 -29.42
C PHE A 599 -26.38 27.15 -30.58
N GLU A 600 -25.29 26.61 -31.14
CA GLU A 600 -24.46 27.30 -32.15
C GLU A 600 -25.08 27.33 -33.56
N LYS A 601 -26.15 26.56 -33.80
CA LYS A 601 -26.90 26.49 -35.06
C LYS A 601 -28.39 26.32 -34.74
N ASN A 602 -29.28 26.68 -35.68
CA ASN A 602 -30.68 26.26 -35.67
C ASN A 602 -30.77 24.75 -35.40
N ALA A 603 -31.43 24.39 -34.30
CA ALA A 603 -31.29 23.11 -33.65
C ALA A 603 -32.65 22.42 -33.46
N PRO A 604 -33.06 21.48 -34.33
CA PRO A 604 -34.16 20.56 -34.04
C PRO A 604 -33.69 19.43 -33.10
N TYR A 605 -32.95 19.75 -32.04
CA TYR A 605 -32.33 18.77 -31.15
C TYR A 605 -33.25 18.41 -29.98
N GLU A 606 -33.55 17.12 -29.79
CA GLU A 606 -34.30 16.61 -28.64
C GLU A 606 -33.42 16.61 -27.37
N PHE A 607 -33.38 17.72 -26.62
CA PHE A 607 -32.86 17.76 -25.24
C PHE A 607 -34.01 17.83 -24.24
N ARG A 608 -33.73 17.49 -22.99
CA ARG A 608 -34.70 17.63 -21.91
C ARG A 608 -34.05 18.08 -20.62
N ILE A 609 -34.54 19.19 -20.09
CA ILE A 609 -34.42 19.53 -18.67
C ILE A 609 -35.71 19.03 -18.04
N GLY A 610 -35.60 17.84 -17.45
CA GLY A 610 -36.71 17.01 -17.04
C GLY A 610 -37.29 17.38 -15.68
N THR A 611 -38.39 16.69 -15.35
CA THR A 611 -39.05 16.79 -14.06
C THR A 611 -38.08 16.49 -12.93
N ASP A 612 -38.28 17.17 -11.79
CA ASP A 612 -37.44 17.05 -10.60
C ASP A 612 -36.02 17.63 -10.76
N THR A 613 -35.89 18.62 -11.65
CA THR A 613 -34.78 19.58 -11.66
C THR A 613 -35.25 20.85 -10.94
N HIS A 614 -34.50 21.30 -9.94
CA HIS A 614 -34.84 22.40 -9.04
C HIS A 614 -33.85 23.56 -9.21
N PHE A 615 -34.38 24.78 -9.26
CA PHE A 615 -33.60 26.01 -9.29
C PHE A 615 -34.03 26.89 -8.10
N ILE A 616 -33.12 27.13 -7.17
CA ILE A 616 -33.42 27.72 -5.86
C ILE A 616 -32.47 28.88 -5.62
N ASN A 617 -33.02 30.10 -5.52
CA ASN A 617 -32.28 31.32 -5.15
C ASN A 617 -31.03 31.60 -6.00
N ASN A 618 -31.02 31.21 -7.29
CA ASN A 618 -29.93 31.58 -8.19
C ASN A 618 -29.98 33.08 -8.52
N GLU A 619 -28.87 33.63 -9.02
CA GLU A 619 -28.73 35.03 -9.39
C GLU A 619 -28.05 35.19 -10.75
N ALA A 620 -28.48 36.16 -11.54
CA ALA A 620 -27.82 36.54 -12.79
C ALA A 620 -27.87 38.06 -12.93
N ILE A 621 -26.71 38.69 -13.09
CA ILE A 621 -26.61 40.17 -13.14
C ILE A 621 -27.39 40.77 -14.31
N ILE A 622 -27.43 40.07 -15.46
CA ILE A 622 -28.11 40.55 -16.66
C ILE A 622 -29.48 39.89 -16.83
N ILE A 623 -29.53 38.62 -17.18
CA ILE A 623 -30.79 37.90 -17.51
C ILE A 623 -30.68 36.39 -17.30
N GLY A 624 -31.82 35.75 -17.11
CA GLY A 624 -31.88 34.29 -16.91
C GLY A 624 -31.36 33.93 -15.53
N ARG A 625 -32.08 34.35 -14.48
CA ARG A 625 -31.74 34.06 -13.08
C ARG A 625 -31.39 32.59 -12.87
N ASP A 626 -32.25 31.71 -13.37
CA ASP A 626 -32.07 30.27 -13.24
C ASP A 626 -31.42 29.68 -14.49
N ILE A 627 -32.04 29.91 -15.65
CA ILE A 627 -31.60 29.37 -16.93
C ILE A 627 -31.52 30.48 -17.98
N PHE A 628 -30.47 30.46 -18.78
CA PHE A 628 -30.39 31.21 -20.03
C PHE A 628 -30.12 30.27 -21.21
N ILE A 629 -30.94 30.37 -22.26
CA ILE A 629 -30.79 29.59 -23.49
C ILE A 629 -30.59 30.55 -24.65
N TYR A 630 -29.48 30.40 -25.36
CA TYR A 630 -29.23 31.07 -26.62
C TYR A 630 -29.53 30.11 -27.77
N CYS A 631 -30.48 30.48 -28.63
CA CYS A 631 -30.85 29.73 -29.83
C CYS A 631 -31.25 30.68 -30.96
N GLU A 632 -31.06 30.26 -32.21
CA GLU A 632 -31.43 31.05 -33.40
C GLU A 632 -32.96 31.20 -33.57
N SER A 633 -33.74 30.19 -33.13
CA SER A 633 -35.19 30.12 -33.26
C SER A 633 -35.81 29.49 -32.01
N ILE A 634 -36.66 30.24 -31.31
CA ILE A 634 -37.38 29.75 -30.12
C ILE A 634 -38.47 28.74 -30.49
N ASP A 635 -39.06 28.87 -31.69
CA ASP A 635 -40.08 27.96 -32.19
C ASP A 635 -39.48 26.56 -32.44
N ASP A 636 -38.25 26.51 -32.96
CA ASP A 636 -37.51 25.25 -33.15
C ASP A 636 -37.01 24.64 -31.83
N LEU A 637 -36.94 25.44 -30.76
CA LEU A 637 -36.60 24.97 -29.42
C LEU A 637 -37.74 24.16 -28.81
N ASP A 638 -39.00 24.44 -29.14
CA ASP A 638 -40.19 23.81 -28.56
C ASP A 638 -40.10 23.64 -27.02
N PRO A 639 -40.02 24.77 -26.28
CA PRO A 639 -39.70 24.76 -24.85
C PRO A 639 -40.71 23.96 -24.02
N ASP A 640 -41.98 23.88 -24.45
CA ASP A 640 -43.03 23.16 -23.74
C ASP A 640 -42.78 21.64 -23.67
N LEU A 641 -42.04 21.08 -24.64
CA LEU A 641 -41.64 19.68 -24.64
C LEU A 641 -40.28 19.42 -23.99
N ARG A 642 -39.42 20.45 -23.93
CA ARG A 642 -38.00 20.30 -23.55
C ARG A 642 -37.68 20.81 -22.14
N LEU A 643 -38.47 21.73 -21.60
CA LEU A 643 -38.30 22.31 -20.27
C LEU A 643 -39.45 21.90 -19.36
N LEU A 644 -39.34 20.71 -18.74
CA LEU A 644 -40.36 20.12 -17.88
C LEU A 644 -40.16 20.50 -16.40
N ILE A 645 -39.81 21.75 -16.15
CA ILE A 645 -39.50 22.29 -14.81
C ILE A 645 -40.76 22.89 -14.17
N TYR A 646 -40.95 22.62 -12.87
CA TYR A 646 -42.00 23.27 -12.09
C TYR A 646 -41.56 24.68 -11.71
N ILE A 647 -42.09 25.69 -12.41
CA ILE A 647 -41.90 27.09 -12.03
C ILE A 647 -42.78 27.38 -10.81
N THR A 648 -42.25 27.19 -9.60
CA THR A 648 -42.89 27.73 -8.40
C THR A 648 -42.70 29.24 -8.41
N ARG A 649 -43.76 30.00 -8.65
CA ARG A 649 -43.75 31.45 -8.41
C ARG A 649 -43.47 31.69 -6.93
N SER A 650 -42.25 32.14 -6.62
CA SER A 650 -41.90 32.74 -5.32
C SER A 650 -42.62 34.06 -5.15
#